data_AF-A0AAZ3Q1B9-F1
#
_entry.id   AF-A0AAZ3Q1B9-F1
#
_cell.length_a   1.000
_cell.length_b   1.000
_cell.length_c   1.000
_cell.angle_alpha   90.00
_cell.angle_beta   90.00
_cell.angle_gamma   90.00
#
_symmetry.space_group_name_H-M   'P 1'
#
loop_
_entity.id
_entity.type
_entity.pdbx_description
1 polymer ?
#
loop_
_entity_poly.entity_id
_entity_poly.type
_entity_poly.pdbx_seq_one_letter_code
_entity_poly.pdbx_strand_id
1 'polypeptide(L)'
;MKLNVDHGGECRLKSGLRKYACHLTLDPNTVNPHLILSEGNRKVTWVLEKQHYEDHPDRFDCLFQVLCREGLSGGRYYWEVEMDGDQIYIGVVYKGMKRKGDEDDSWIGLNRKSWCLFCSDSGYDFYHPGVSVRRSISDPVPNRVGVYLDWSAGTLSFYSVSSSGTLTHLYTEHTRFTEPLYPGFGFEVSSSSVTLCQIDDRHNQSDHGGECWIKPGPENTRDHGGECWTKPGPENTRDHGGECWTKPGPETWIPKSCKTCDHVEDSTHWHQIEPLTSTVQGVTMFRHKTPRGSYECTVSGLRWLCERDVILKYHFRNWEPYSQLLKDMQYTQGGPLLDITMELGELEEVHLPHCFCLGTNPSLRNEMKILHVEEHGVSLEEVHEVTRFHAKILHPKFSAISLILRLLSWNVDVHCELMLYLTVKRETLIPRLYLFPSNPGQIQAVEQQEIKFQGSKRFPNTRPERSFKLNSYFRLNIPCSTSINPPRVHLIHRDTTPSFFRAVVKMTGIDIAMELFGDDETTAWKEIVPTDEYITDTHSTSAVLGAGRPPERSLTCSTKLQLRSVRTEFVKRVSGPVLNELLDGLLQHTVINQEEMESVKVIAERAEKARDIIDMVLRKGTESCSRMINLLRDIDPYLWSMLQINSVGVPT
;
A
#
# COMPACT_ATOMS: atom_id res chain seq x y z
N MET A 1 34.39 -56.43 -18.95
CA MET A 1 33.54 -55.75 -17.97
C MET A 1 33.03 -54.48 -18.63
N LYS A 2 31.75 -54.48 -19.03
CA LYS A 2 31.10 -53.38 -19.77
C LYS A 2 30.58 -52.39 -18.70
N LEU A 3 31.13 -51.18 -18.67
CA LEU A 3 30.62 -50.09 -17.84
C LEU A 3 29.39 -49.51 -18.54
N ASN A 4 28.23 -49.65 -17.91
CA ASN A 4 26.98 -49.05 -18.35
C ASN A 4 26.95 -47.59 -17.84
N VAL A 5 26.81 -46.63 -18.75
CA VAL A 5 26.66 -45.21 -18.45
C VAL A 5 25.17 -44.91 -18.40
N ASP A 6 24.63 -44.69 -17.20
CA ASP A 6 23.31 -44.08 -17.04
C ASP A 6 23.43 -42.58 -17.31
N HIS A 7 22.83 -42.14 -18.41
CA HIS A 7 22.54 -40.75 -18.69
C HIS A 7 21.25 -40.35 -17.96
N GLY A 8 21.35 -39.61 -16.86
CA GLY A 8 20.17 -39.22 -16.09
C GLY A 8 20.36 -38.17 -15.01
N GLY A 9 21.35 -37.27 -15.13
CA GLY A 9 21.48 -36.11 -14.25
C GLY A 9 21.39 -34.81 -15.03
N GLU A 10 20.23 -34.15 -15.07
CA GLU A 10 20.18 -32.73 -15.40
C GLU A 10 20.90 -31.94 -14.31
N CYS A 11 22.17 -31.65 -14.54
CA CYS A 11 22.95 -30.72 -13.74
C CYS A 11 22.51 -29.29 -14.07
N ARG A 12 21.47 -28.75 -13.39
CA ARG A 12 21.06 -27.35 -13.56
C ARG A 12 22.05 -26.41 -12.85
N LEU A 13 23.12 -26.04 -13.55
CA LEU A 13 23.97 -24.90 -13.19
C LEU A 13 23.12 -23.62 -13.15
N LYS A 14 23.04 -22.95 -11.99
CA LYS A 14 22.47 -21.60 -11.87
C LYS A 14 23.20 -20.66 -12.84
N SER A 15 22.52 -20.12 -13.85
CA SER A 15 23.09 -19.12 -14.76
C SER A 15 22.99 -17.70 -14.16
N GLY A 16 23.97 -16.85 -14.43
CA GLY A 16 23.93 -15.43 -14.05
C GLY A 16 24.38 -15.08 -12.61
N LEU A 17 24.14 -13.84 -12.19
CA LEU A 17 24.57 -13.28 -10.89
C LEU A 17 23.80 -13.87 -9.69
N ARG A 18 22.57 -14.33 -9.91
CA ARG A 18 21.68 -14.91 -8.88
C ARG A 18 22.24 -16.17 -8.21
N LYS A 19 23.26 -16.82 -8.78
CA LYS A 19 23.99 -17.91 -8.11
C LYS A 19 24.75 -17.48 -6.85
N TYR A 20 25.01 -16.18 -6.70
CA TYR A 20 25.66 -15.58 -5.53
C TYR A 20 24.65 -14.97 -4.55
N ALA A 21 23.35 -15.29 -4.68
CA ALA A 21 22.30 -14.74 -3.83
C ALA A 21 22.60 -14.94 -2.34
N CYS A 22 22.45 -13.87 -1.55
CA CYS A 22 22.59 -13.91 -0.10
C CYS A 22 21.33 -13.41 0.60
N HIS A 23 21.07 -13.95 1.79
CA HIS A 23 19.99 -13.52 2.66
C HIS A 23 20.50 -12.38 3.55
N LEU A 24 19.74 -11.28 3.60
CA LEU A 24 20.04 -10.10 4.40
C LEU A 24 18.86 -9.79 5.33
N THR A 25 19.14 -9.18 6.46
CA THR A 25 18.14 -8.71 7.42
C THR A 25 18.49 -7.32 7.94
N LEU A 26 17.50 -6.44 8.06
CA LEU A 26 17.67 -5.08 8.57
C LEU A 26 17.97 -5.11 10.07
N ASP A 27 18.92 -4.30 10.52
CA ASP A 27 19.36 -4.28 11.92
C ASP A 27 18.59 -3.22 12.76
N PRO A 28 17.74 -3.65 13.71
CA PRO A 28 17.02 -2.74 14.61
C PRO A 28 17.92 -1.90 15.52
N ASN A 29 19.20 -2.23 15.64
CA ASN A 29 20.17 -1.46 16.42
C ASN A 29 20.75 -0.27 15.64
N THR A 30 20.62 -0.27 14.32
CA THR A 30 21.13 0.80 13.44
C THR A 30 20.03 1.76 13.00
N VAL A 31 18.79 1.28 12.91
CA VAL A 31 17.64 1.99 12.32
C VAL A 31 17.39 3.36 12.97
N ASN A 32 17.28 4.39 12.15
CA ASN A 32 16.86 5.71 12.62
C ASN A 32 15.45 5.66 13.23
N PRO A 33 15.17 6.42 14.31
CA PRO A 33 13.85 6.45 14.93
C PRO A 33 12.68 6.83 14.03
N HIS A 34 12.88 7.48 12.89
CA HIS A 34 11.80 7.76 11.94
C HIS A 34 11.55 6.61 10.95
N LEU A 35 12.28 5.51 11.01
CA LEU A 35 12.10 4.36 10.13
C LEU A 35 11.40 3.22 10.88
N ILE A 36 10.42 2.57 10.25
CA ILE A 36 9.75 1.37 10.77
C ILE A 36 10.30 0.14 10.05
N LEU A 37 10.71 -0.87 10.82
CA LEU A 37 11.01 -2.21 10.31
C LEU A 37 9.76 -3.08 10.34
N SER A 38 9.51 -3.82 9.25
CA SER A 38 8.38 -4.74 9.10
C SER A 38 8.77 -5.98 8.30
N GLU A 39 7.82 -6.90 8.10
CA GLU A 39 8.01 -8.16 7.36
C GLU A 39 9.19 -9.02 7.85
N GLY A 40 9.32 -9.11 9.18
CA GLY A 40 10.44 -9.83 9.80
C GLY A 40 11.79 -9.14 9.58
N ASN A 41 11.83 -7.80 9.64
CA ASN A 41 13.01 -6.97 9.37
C ASN A 41 13.54 -7.11 7.94
N ARG A 42 12.63 -7.31 6.97
CA ARG A 42 12.98 -7.31 5.54
C ARG A 42 12.52 -6.06 4.82
N LYS A 43 11.56 -5.33 5.40
CA LYS A 43 11.06 -4.07 4.88
C LYS A 43 11.35 -2.93 5.83
N VAL A 44 11.83 -1.81 5.30
CA VAL A 44 11.96 -0.53 6.01
C VAL A 44 11.13 0.54 5.32
N THR A 45 10.40 1.33 6.11
CA THR A 45 9.59 2.45 5.61
C THR A 45 9.90 3.72 6.40
N TRP A 46 10.10 4.84 5.71
CA TRP A 46 10.24 6.12 6.38
C TRP A 46 8.87 6.68 6.78
N VAL A 47 8.70 6.99 8.06
CA VAL A 47 7.51 7.64 8.62
C VAL A 47 7.88 8.96 9.32
N LEU A 48 6.93 9.89 9.37
CA LEU A 48 7.12 11.16 10.06
C LEU A 48 7.22 10.99 11.58
N GLU A 49 6.51 10.00 12.12
CA GLU A 49 6.47 9.72 13.56
C GLU A 49 7.76 9.08 14.06
N LYS A 50 8.33 9.64 15.13
CA LYS A 50 9.47 9.04 15.82
C LYS A 50 9.02 7.77 16.56
N GLN A 51 9.53 6.63 16.12
CA GLN A 51 9.35 5.33 16.72
C GLN A 51 10.20 5.19 17.99
N HIS A 52 9.75 4.30 18.88
CA HIS A 52 10.51 3.95 20.07
C HIS A 52 11.50 2.84 19.74
N TYR A 53 12.79 3.19 19.71
CA TYR A 53 13.89 2.24 19.73
C TYR A 53 14.83 2.58 20.88
N GLU A 54 15.37 1.56 21.53
CA GLU A 54 16.37 1.74 22.59
C GLU A 54 17.60 2.45 22.05
N ASP A 55 18.21 3.31 22.87
CA ASP A 55 19.43 3.98 22.45
C ASP A 55 20.55 2.98 22.21
N HIS A 56 21.30 3.19 21.13
CA HIS A 56 22.38 2.28 20.73
C HIS A 56 23.49 3.08 20.04
N PRO A 57 24.77 2.75 20.28
CA PRO A 57 25.89 3.46 19.64
C PRO A 57 25.84 3.39 18.11
N ASP A 58 25.38 2.27 17.56
CA ASP A 58 25.28 2.07 16.11
C ASP A 58 24.02 2.70 15.47
N ARG A 59 23.12 3.29 16.28
CA ARG A 59 21.87 3.88 15.81
C ARG A 59 22.09 5.21 15.11
N PHE A 60 21.51 5.38 13.93
CA PHE A 60 21.43 6.70 13.30
C PHE A 60 20.44 7.62 14.04
N ASP A 61 20.86 8.83 14.39
CA ASP A 61 20.05 9.76 15.21
C ASP A 61 19.35 10.85 14.38
N CYS A 62 20.07 11.50 13.47
CA CYS A 62 19.60 12.62 12.67
C CYS A 62 19.19 12.21 11.25
N LEU A 63 19.90 11.24 10.67
CA LEU A 63 19.80 10.88 9.26
C LEU A 63 18.97 9.62 9.08
N PHE A 64 18.00 9.64 8.16
CA PHE A 64 17.02 8.57 7.94
C PHE A 64 17.66 7.36 7.23
N GLN A 65 18.41 6.57 7.99
CA GLN A 65 19.19 5.45 7.47
C GLN A 65 19.05 4.18 8.32
N VAL A 66 19.30 3.04 7.71
CA VAL A 66 19.38 1.73 8.36
C VAL A 66 20.40 0.86 7.64
N LEU A 67 21.08 -0.03 8.38
CA LEU A 67 21.94 -1.05 7.79
C LEU A 67 21.35 -2.46 7.95
N CYS A 68 21.82 -3.38 7.12
CA CYS A 68 21.67 -4.81 7.36
C CYS A 68 22.64 -5.31 8.43
N ARG A 69 22.27 -6.41 9.09
CA ARG A 69 23.04 -7.06 10.14
C ARG A 69 24.29 -7.77 9.61
N GLU A 70 24.20 -8.31 8.40
CA GLU A 70 25.22 -9.16 7.80
C GLU A 70 26.37 -8.32 7.20
N GLY A 71 27.58 -8.48 7.74
CA GLY A 71 28.80 -7.91 7.17
C GLY A 71 29.39 -8.83 6.09
N LEU A 72 29.35 -8.40 4.85
CA LEU A 72 29.78 -9.16 3.68
C LEU A 72 31.30 -9.03 3.48
N SER A 73 32.01 -10.17 3.42
CA SER A 73 33.47 -10.19 3.21
C SER A 73 33.94 -11.51 2.58
N GLY A 74 35.12 -11.52 1.96
CA GLY A 74 35.83 -12.73 1.50
C GLY A 74 35.21 -13.50 0.33
N GLY A 75 34.08 -13.06 -0.22
CA GLY A 75 33.33 -13.81 -1.23
C GLY A 75 32.59 -12.95 -2.24
N ARG A 76 31.70 -13.60 -2.99
CA ARG A 76 30.78 -12.99 -3.94
C ARG A 76 29.37 -13.03 -3.39
N TYR A 77 28.69 -11.89 -3.47
CA TYR A 77 27.36 -11.71 -2.91
C TYR A 77 26.48 -11.00 -3.92
N TYR A 78 25.21 -11.38 -3.96
CA TYR A 78 24.19 -10.75 -4.77
C TYR A 78 22.90 -10.62 -3.97
N TRP A 79 22.25 -9.46 -4.05
CA TRP A 79 20.92 -9.28 -3.47
C TRP A 79 20.11 -8.32 -4.34
N GLU A 80 18.79 -8.43 -4.25
CA GLU A 80 17.85 -7.53 -4.92
C GLU A 80 17.01 -6.80 -3.86
N VAL A 81 16.71 -5.54 -4.13
CA VAL A 81 15.80 -4.73 -3.33
C VAL A 81 14.71 -4.16 -4.20
N GLU A 82 13.49 -4.21 -3.69
CA GLU A 82 12.33 -3.57 -4.26
C GLU A 82 12.06 -2.26 -3.52
N MET A 83 11.83 -1.21 -4.28
CA MET A 83 11.67 0.16 -3.83
C MET A 83 10.22 0.60 -4.10
N ASP A 84 9.67 1.35 -3.17
CA ASP A 84 8.40 2.04 -3.33
C ASP A 84 8.59 3.48 -2.85
N GLY A 85 8.36 4.47 -3.71
CA GLY A 85 8.69 5.86 -3.48
C GLY A 85 9.93 6.34 -4.25
N ASP A 86 10.35 7.58 -3.96
CA ASP A 86 11.42 8.31 -4.66
C ASP A 86 12.58 8.62 -3.70
N GLN A 87 13.76 8.92 -4.26
CA GLN A 87 14.98 9.40 -3.58
C GLN A 87 15.47 8.46 -2.48
N ILE A 88 15.86 7.28 -2.91
CA ILE A 88 16.33 6.18 -2.07
C ILE A 88 17.81 5.94 -2.35
N TYR A 89 18.61 5.89 -1.29
CA TYR A 89 20.02 5.52 -1.34
C TYR A 89 20.16 4.03 -1.06
N ILE A 90 20.77 3.28 -1.98
CA ILE A 90 21.10 1.87 -1.82
C ILE A 90 22.62 1.74 -1.82
N GLY A 91 23.21 1.35 -0.69
CA GLY A 91 24.65 1.35 -0.57
C GLY A 91 25.23 0.22 0.25
N VAL A 92 26.56 0.23 0.32
CA VAL A 92 27.36 -0.60 1.21
C VAL A 92 28.29 0.27 2.02
N VAL A 93 28.48 -0.11 3.28
CA VAL A 93 29.08 0.76 4.30
C VAL A 93 30.08 -0.03 5.15
N TYR A 94 31.23 0.55 5.43
CA TYR A 94 32.14 0.01 6.44
C TYR A 94 31.62 0.25 7.85
N LYS A 95 31.91 -0.69 8.76
CA LYS A 95 31.41 -0.62 10.15
C LYS A 95 31.69 0.72 10.82
N GLY A 96 32.89 1.26 10.62
CA GLY A 96 33.35 2.52 11.22
C GLY A 96 32.81 3.81 10.60
N MET A 97 31.77 3.77 9.75
CA MET A 97 31.07 4.99 9.32
C MET A 97 30.38 5.68 10.51
N LYS A 98 30.42 7.01 10.55
CA LYS A 98 29.80 7.79 11.62
C LYS A 98 28.28 7.57 11.61
N ARG A 99 27.67 7.49 12.79
CA ARG A 99 26.23 7.24 12.97
C ARG A 99 25.46 8.46 13.49
N LYS A 100 26.19 9.42 14.07
CA LYS A 100 25.61 10.52 14.82
C LYS A 100 25.77 11.85 14.08
N GLY A 101 24.78 12.73 14.17
CA GLY A 101 24.78 14.05 13.53
C GLY A 101 24.37 14.01 12.05
N ASP A 102 24.29 15.19 11.44
CA ASP A 102 23.75 15.44 10.10
C ASP A 102 24.82 15.76 9.03
N GLU A 103 26.09 15.63 9.41
CA GLU A 103 27.24 15.84 8.51
C GLU A 103 27.36 14.74 7.46
N ASP A 104 28.07 15.06 6.37
CA ASP A 104 28.24 14.15 5.23
C ASP A 104 28.99 12.84 5.63
N ASP A 105 29.85 12.90 6.65
CA ASP A 105 30.52 11.74 7.25
C ASP A 105 29.55 10.68 7.82
N SER A 106 28.31 11.06 8.09
CA SER A 106 27.25 10.18 8.62
C SER A 106 26.26 9.71 7.55
N TRP A 107 26.33 10.20 6.30
CA TRP A 107 25.40 9.84 5.21
C TRP A 107 26.02 8.85 4.22
N ILE A 108 25.27 7.81 3.86
CA ILE A 108 25.66 6.79 2.89
C ILE A 108 26.00 7.42 1.53
N GLY A 109 27.24 7.19 1.06
CA GLY A 109 27.76 7.66 -0.22
C GLY A 109 28.48 9.02 -0.18
N LEU A 110 28.32 9.79 0.91
CA LEU A 110 28.94 11.11 1.05
C LEU A 110 30.22 11.11 1.89
N ASN A 111 30.77 9.92 2.15
CA ASN A 111 32.00 9.74 2.92
C ASN A 111 32.85 8.59 2.36
N ARG A 112 34.15 8.58 2.72
CA ARG A 112 35.13 7.63 2.14
C ARG A 112 34.93 6.18 2.63
N LYS A 113 33.97 5.94 3.51
CA LYS A 113 33.65 4.64 4.11
C LYS A 113 32.37 4.03 3.54
N SER A 114 31.80 4.61 2.49
CA SER A 114 30.56 4.14 1.89
C SER A 114 30.51 4.39 0.38
N TRP A 115 29.72 3.58 -0.29
CA TRP A 115 29.42 3.67 -1.73
C TRP A 115 27.92 3.44 -1.90
N CYS A 116 27.26 4.22 -2.76
CA CYS A 116 25.83 4.02 -3.00
C CYS A 116 25.38 4.38 -4.40
N LEU A 117 24.23 3.81 -4.75
CA LEU A 117 23.40 4.21 -5.85
C LEU A 117 22.22 5.00 -5.29
N PHE A 118 22.10 6.25 -5.67
CA PHE A 118 20.93 7.07 -5.46
C PHE A 118 19.91 6.82 -6.58
N CYS A 119 18.70 6.46 -6.18
CA CYS A 119 17.61 6.14 -7.08
C CYS A 119 16.56 7.24 -6.98
N SER A 120 16.24 7.85 -8.13
CA SER A 120 15.18 8.85 -8.24
C SER A 120 14.31 8.62 -9.47
N ASP A 121 13.16 9.27 -9.55
CA ASP A 121 12.30 9.32 -10.75
C ASP A 121 13.06 9.80 -12.01
N SER A 122 14.14 10.57 -11.82
CA SER A 122 14.97 11.10 -12.91
C SER A 122 16.10 10.16 -13.36
N GLY A 123 16.28 9.02 -12.68
CA GLY A 123 17.30 8.03 -12.99
C GLY A 123 18.19 7.68 -11.79
N TYR A 124 19.40 7.18 -12.09
CA TYR A 124 20.32 6.62 -11.12
C TYR A 124 21.64 7.39 -11.07
N ASP A 125 22.05 7.80 -9.88
CA ASP A 125 23.31 8.51 -9.64
C ASP A 125 24.18 7.69 -8.69
N PHE A 126 25.41 7.35 -9.11
CA PHE A 126 26.38 6.70 -8.21
C PHE A 126 27.17 7.75 -7.42
N TYR A 127 27.30 7.53 -6.10
CA TYR A 127 28.03 8.41 -5.20
C TYR A 127 29.11 7.68 -4.40
N HIS A 128 30.31 8.26 -4.45
CA HIS A 128 31.42 8.08 -3.52
C HIS A 128 32.23 9.39 -3.52
N PRO A 129 32.86 9.84 -2.42
CA PRO A 129 33.56 11.13 -2.44
C PRO A 129 34.59 11.25 -3.57
N GLY A 130 34.43 12.29 -4.40
CA GLY A 130 35.27 12.54 -5.57
C GLY A 130 34.83 11.83 -6.85
N VAL A 131 33.80 10.98 -6.80
CA VAL A 131 33.22 10.27 -7.95
C VAL A 131 31.69 10.39 -7.92
N SER A 132 31.15 11.14 -8.89
CA SER A 132 29.70 11.24 -9.13
C SER A 132 29.43 10.89 -10.58
N VAL A 133 28.70 9.79 -10.83
CA VAL A 133 28.38 9.35 -12.19
C VAL A 133 26.88 9.23 -12.32
N ARG A 134 26.30 10.08 -13.17
CA ARG A 134 24.87 10.07 -13.50
C ARG A 134 24.59 9.15 -14.68
N ARG A 135 23.57 8.32 -14.54
CA ARG A 135 22.95 7.60 -15.65
C ARG A 135 21.46 7.93 -15.71
N SER A 136 21.10 8.75 -16.69
CA SER A 136 19.70 8.94 -17.08
C SER A 136 19.21 7.74 -17.89
N ILE A 137 18.02 7.24 -17.60
CA ILE A 137 17.36 6.17 -18.38
C ILE A 137 16.12 6.77 -19.03
N SER A 138 15.86 6.40 -20.28
CA SER A 138 14.77 6.96 -21.11
C SER A 138 13.38 6.38 -20.79
N ASP A 139 13.34 5.31 -19.99
CA ASP A 139 12.16 4.53 -19.61
C ASP A 139 11.84 4.74 -18.12
N PRO A 140 10.59 4.45 -17.67
CA PRO A 140 10.26 4.52 -16.25
C PRO A 140 11.24 3.70 -15.43
N VAL A 141 11.78 4.34 -14.39
CA VAL A 141 12.79 3.77 -13.50
C VAL A 141 12.22 2.51 -12.84
N PRO A 142 12.81 1.32 -13.07
CA PRO A 142 12.28 0.11 -12.48
C PRO A 142 12.36 0.16 -10.95
N ASN A 143 11.32 -0.32 -10.28
CA ASN A 143 11.21 -0.34 -8.83
C ASN A 143 12.15 -1.35 -8.15
N ARG A 144 13.10 -1.97 -8.88
CA ARG A 144 13.96 -3.03 -8.34
C ARG A 144 15.40 -2.87 -8.78
N VAL A 145 16.31 -2.94 -7.80
CA VAL A 145 17.76 -2.82 -7.99
C VAL A 145 18.46 -4.08 -7.49
N GLY A 146 19.33 -4.63 -8.33
CA GLY A 146 20.23 -5.73 -7.99
C GLY A 146 21.62 -5.18 -7.67
N VAL A 147 22.23 -5.67 -6.60
CA VAL A 147 23.58 -5.30 -6.19
C VAL A 147 24.46 -6.54 -6.18
N TYR A 148 25.60 -6.47 -6.85
CA TYR A 148 26.62 -7.51 -6.89
C TYR A 148 27.90 -7.01 -6.24
N LEU A 149 28.43 -7.79 -5.31
CA LEU A 149 29.68 -7.51 -4.61
C LEU A 149 30.62 -8.70 -4.81
N ASP A 150 31.76 -8.49 -5.47
CA ASP A 150 32.92 -9.38 -5.39
C ASP A 150 33.93 -8.72 -4.43
N TRP A 151 33.84 -9.08 -3.15
CA TRP A 151 34.65 -8.44 -2.12
C TRP A 151 36.15 -8.71 -2.34
N SER A 152 36.49 -9.94 -2.74
CA SER A 152 37.87 -10.38 -2.95
C SER A 152 38.51 -9.75 -4.19
N ALA A 153 37.73 -9.58 -5.27
CA ALA A 153 38.19 -8.89 -6.48
C ALA A 153 38.04 -7.36 -6.42
N GLY A 154 37.43 -6.82 -5.36
CA GLY A 154 37.23 -5.38 -5.21
C GLY A 154 36.23 -4.78 -6.20
N THR A 155 35.15 -5.49 -6.51
CA THR A 155 34.14 -5.04 -7.49
C THR A 155 32.78 -4.87 -6.83
N LEU A 156 32.15 -3.72 -7.03
CA LEU A 156 30.77 -3.44 -6.63
C LEU A 156 29.98 -2.97 -7.85
N SER A 157 28.95 -3.72 -8.24
CA SER A 157 28.15 -3.45 -9.43
C SER A 157 26.67 -3.30 -9.07
N PHE A 158 26.02 -2.35 -9.72
CA PHE A 158 24.60 -2.06 -9.58
C PHE A 158 23.87 -2.36 -10.89
N TYR A 159 22.68 -2.92 -10.78
CA TYR A 159 21.82 -3.31 -11.89
C TYR A 159 20.39 -2.84 -11.64
N SER A 160 19.73 -2.38 -12.68
CA SER A 160 18.28 -2.27 -12.71
C SER A 160 17.70 -3.64 -13.06
N VAL A 161 16.63 -4.05 -12.39
CA VAL A 161 15.97 -5.34 -12.60
C VAL A 161 14.59 -5.10 -13.18
N SER A 162 14.32 -5.58 -14.39
CA SER A 162 12.99 -5.47 -15.00
C SER A 162 11.97 -6.38 -14.31
N SER A 163 10.68 -6.17 -14.61
CA SER A 163 9.60 -7.09 -14.18
C SER A 163 9.81 -8.53 -14.66
N SER A 164 10.47 -8.74 -15.79
CA SER A 164 10.85 -10.05 -16.32
C SER A 164 12.11 -10.65 -15.67
N GLY A 165 12.77 -9.93 -14.75
CA GLY A 165 14.00 -10.35 -14.10
C GLY A 165 15.28 -10.12 -14.92
N THR A 166 15.21 -9.34 -16.00
CA THR A 166 16.38 -8.99 -16.83
C THR A 166 17.22 -7.94 -16.11
N LEU A 167 18.54 -8.16 -16.07
CA LEU A 167 19.50 -7.26 -15.44
C LEU A 167 20.09 -6.26 -16.45
N THR A 168 19.83 -4.98 -16.23
CA THR A 168 20.46 -3.88 -16.97
C THR A 168 21.55 -3.26 -16.09
N HIS A 169 22.82 -3.41 -16.49
CA HIS A 169 23.95 -2.82 -15.76
C HIS A 169 23.80 -1.30 -15.65
N LEU A 170 23.99 -0.75 -14.44
CA LEU A 170 23.94 0.69 -14.17
C LEU A 170 25.33 1.25 -13.96
N TYR A 171 26.08 0.69 -13.01
CA TYR A 171 27.40 1.17 -12.64
C TYR A 171 28.27 0.07 -12.03
N THR A 172 29.58 0.19 -12.17
CA THR A 172 30.56 -0.65 -11.46
C THR A 172 31.66 0.23 -10.88
N GLU A 173 31.90 0.07 -9.59
CA GLU A 173 33.04 0.62 -8.88
C GLU A 173 34.11 -0.47 -8.68
N HIS A 174 35.37 -0.09 -8.87
CA HIS A 174 36.52 -0.94 -8.59
C HIS A 174 37.36 -0.34 -7.46
N THR A 175 37.35 -1.00 -6.30
CA THR A 175 38.07 -0.54 -5.12
C THR A 175 38.53 -1.69 -4.26
N ARG A 176 39.64 -1.51 -3.55
CA ARG A 176 40.17 -2.54 -2.65
C ARG A 176 39.48 -2.45 -1.30
N PHE A 177 38.55 -3.37 -1.05
CA PHE A 177 37.88 -3.44 0.25
C PHE A 177 38.84 -3.90 1.35
N THR A 178 38.80 -3.22 2.50
CA THR A 178 39.72 -3.49 3.61
C THR A 178 39.05 -4.10 4.83
N GLU A 179 37.72 -4.01 4.91
CA GLU A 179 36.92 -4.53 6.01
C GLU A 179 35.55 -5.01 5.48
N PRO A 180 34.77 -5.75 6.29
CA PRO A 180 33.43 -6.18 5.89
C PRO A 180 32.51 -5.02 5.52
N LEU A 181 31.70 -5.22 4.49
CA LEU A 181 30.73 -4.26 4.00
C LEU A 181 29.33 -4.62 4.45
N TYR A 182 28.62 -3.65 5.00
CA TYR A 182 27.23 -3.78 5.45
C TYR A 182 26.33 -3.09 4.43
N PRO A 183 25.39 -3.82 3.80
CA PRO A 183 24.35 -3.20 2.99
C PRO A 183 23.55 -2.19 3.81
N GLY A 184 23.13 -1.09 3.20
CA GLY A 184 22.43 -0.01 3.89
C GLY A 184 21.54 0.80 2.98
N PHE A 185 20.55 1.44 3.60
CA PHE A 185 19.49 2.18 2.93
C PHE A 185 19.31 3.56 3.57
N GLY A 186 19.15 4.59 2.74
CA GLY A 186 18.88 5.96 3.16
C GLY A 186 17.68 6.57 2.43
N PHE A 187 16.96 7.47 3.08
CA PHE A 187 15.69 8.00 2.58
C PHE A 187 15.66 9.53 2.60
N GLU A 188 15.32 10.15 1.46
CA GLU A 188 15.11 11.60 1.34
C GLU A 188 13.64 12.02 1.16
N VAL A 189 12.73 11.08 0.85
CA VAL A 189 11.28 11.35 0.76
C VAL A 189 10.46 10.47 1.72
N SER A 190 9.56 11.09 2.49
CA SER A 190 8.75 10.40 3.50
C SER A 190 7.78 9.42 2.85
N SER A 191 7.44 8.33 3.55
CA SER A 191 6.64 7.22 3.03
C SER A 191 7.33 6.35 1.98
N SER A 192 8.55 6.66 1.55
CA SER A 192 9.36 5.75 0.75
C SER A 192 9.74 4.50 1.55
N SER A 193 9.85 3.36 0.88
CA SER A 193 10.21 2.08 1.49
C SER A 193 11.14 1.25 0.62
N VAL A 194 11.90 0.39 1.29
CA VAL A 194 12.77 -0.62 0.67
C VAL A 194 12.43 -1.97 1.26
N THR A 195 12.26 -2.96 0.39
CA THR A 195 12.01 -4.36 0.76
C THR A 195 13.12 -5.24 0.19
N LEU A 196 13.78 -6.03 1.05
CA LEU A 196 14.75 -7.04 0.66
C LEU A 196 14.02 -8.22 -0.03
N CYS A 197 14.32 -8.45 -1.31
CA CYS A 197 13.66 -9.48 -2.10
C CYS A 197 14.08 -10.89 -1.67
N GLN A 198 13.13 -11.83 -1.62
CA GLN A 198 13.46 -13.26 -1.58
C GLN A 198 13.75 -13.75 -2.99
N ILE A 199 14.98 -14.19 -3.21
CA ILE A 199 15.37 -14.87 -4.44
C ILE A 199 15.07 -16.36 -4.23
N ASP A 200 13.80 -16.73 -4.43
CA ASP A 200 13.30 -18.09 -4.24
C ASP A 200 13.95 -19.07 -5.24
N ASP A 201 14.51 -20.17 -4.73
CA ASP A 201 15.12 -21.29 -5.47
C ASP A 201 14.07 -22.19 -6.20
N ARG A 202 12.92 -21.65 -6.61
CA ARG A 202 11.79 -22.43 -7.13
C ARG A 202 11.92 -22.84 -8.59
N HIS A 203 12.85 -23.74 -8.85
CA HIS A 203 12.76 -24.77 -9.89
C HIS A 203 13.38 -26.06 -9.37
N ASN A 204 12.76 -26.66 -8.35
CA ASN A 204 12.74 -28.10 -8.08
C ASN A 204 12.00 -28.38 -6.76
N GLN A 205 10.72 -28.72 -6.86
CA GLN A 205 10.07 -29.63 -5.91
C GLN A 205 8.89 -30.27 -6.62
N SER A 206 9.18 -31.34 -7.35
CA SER A 206 8.22 -32.39 -7.70
C SER A 206 8.55 -33.60 -6.86
N ASP A 207 7.54 -34.10 -6.16
CA ASP A 207 7.37 -35.45 -5.61
C ASP A 207 8.58 -36.13 -4.95
N HIS A 208 8.58 -36.11 -3.62
CA HIS A 208 8.82 -37.35 -2.87
C HIS A 208 7.84 -37.42 -1.69
N GLY A 209 6.98 -38.44 -1.74
CA GLY A 209 6.05 -38.78 -0.67
C GLY A 209 6.77 -39.08 0.64
N GLY A 210 6.19 -38.58 1.72
CA GLY A 210 6.54 -38.93 3.09
C GLY A 210 5.27 -39.21 3.87
N GLU A 211 5.01 -40.49 4.11
CA GLU A 211 3.93 -41.00 4.94
C GLU A 211 4.15 -40.68 6.43
N CYS A 212 3.03 -40.48 7.14
CA CYS A 212 2.79 -40.66 8.59
C CYS A 212 3.59 -39.74 9.55
N TRP A 213 3.03 -39.20 10.63
CA TRP A 213 2.34 -39.93 11.71
C TRP A 213 1.24 -39.09 12.38
N ILE A 214 0.03 -39.66 12.43
CA ILE A 214 -0.99 -39.31 13.41
C ILE A 214 -0.58 -39.94 14.75
N LYS A 215 -0.58 -39.15 15.83
CA LYS A 215 -0.75 -39.69 17.19
C LYS A 215 -2.05 -39.14 17.79
N PRO A 216 -2.93 -40.01 18.30
CA PRO A 216 -4.19 -39.60 18.94
C PRO A 216 -4.04 -39.44 20.46
N GLY A 217 -4.95 -38.66 21.05
CA GLY A 217 -5.42 -38.84 22.42
C GLY A 217 -5.81 -37.54 23.14
N PRO A 218 -6.69 -37.56 24.15
CA PRO A 218 -7.76 -38.53 24.43
C PRO A 218 -9.16 -37.88 24.55
N GLU A 219 -10.18 -38.72 24.44
CA GLU A 219 -11.59 -38.40 24.68
C GLU A 219 -11.95 -38.21 26.16
N ASN A 220 -13.12 -37.56 26.32
CA ASN A 220 -14.07 -37.57 27.43
C ASN A 220 -13.91 -36.51 28.53
N THR A 221 -14.84 -35.55 28.50
CA THR A 221 -16.00 -35.59 29.43
C THR A 221 -17.23 -34.96 28.77
N ARG A 222 -18.32 -35.73 28.72
CA ARG A 222 -19.70 -35.25 28.57
C ARG A 222 -20.08 -34.46 29.82
N ASP A 223 -20.86 -33.38 29.67
CA ASP A 223 -22.07 -33.23 30.46
C ASP A 223 -23.08 -32.24 29.84
N HIS A 224 -24.33 -32.48 30.21
CA HIS A 224 -25.57 -32.12 29.55
C HIS A 224 -26.08 -30.70 29.80
N GLY A 225 -26.89 -30.20 28.85
CA GLY A 225 -28.23 -29.71 29.21
C GLY A 225 -28.53 -28.23 28.97
N GLY A 226 -29.57 -27.98 28.16
CA GLY A 226 -30.56 -26.95 28.44
C GLY A 226 -30.69 -25.82 27.42
N GLU A 227 -31.46 -26.06 26.36
CA GLU A 227 -32.15 -25.00 25.62
C GLU A 227 -33.24 -24.38 26.51
N CYS A 228 -33.41 -23.06 26.45
CA CYS A 228 -34.65 -22.40 26.89
C CYS A 228 -35.06 -21.35 25.86
N TRP A 229 -36.23 -21.59 25.26
CA TRP A 229 -36.95 -20.71 24.37
C TRP A 229 -37.88 -19.81 25.18
N THR A 230 -37.89 -18.51 24.91
CA THR A 230 -39.02 -17.65 25.27
C THR A 230 -39.44 -16.82 24.07
N LYS A 231 -40.64 -17.13 23.55
CA LYS A 231 -41.43 -16.25 22.66
C LYS A 231 -41.93 -15.04 23.44
N PRO A 232 -42.17 -13.88 22.80
CA PRO A 232 -43.22 -12.97 23.26
C PRO A 232 -44.37 -12.88 22.26
N GLY A 233 -45.59 -13.02 22.79
CA GLY A 233 -46.84 -12.56 22.20
C GLY A 233 -47.18 -11.11 22.62
N PRO A 234 -48.35 -10.57 22.23
CA PRO A 234 -48.46 -9.19 21.75
C PRO A 234 -48.94 -8.13 22.77
N GLU A 235 -48.65 -6.87 22.40
CA GLU A 235 -49.33 -5.59 22.73
C GLU A 235 -49.47 -5.16 24.21
N ASN A 236 -48.83 -4.03 24.58
CA ASN A 236 -49.53 -2.73 24.62
C ASN A 236 -48.63 -1.54 24.95
N THR A 237 -49.07 -0.41 24.39
CA THR A 237 -48.57 0.97 24.37
C THR A 237 -48.21 1.58 25.72
N ARG A 238 -47.11 2.37 25.74
CA ARG A 238 -47.04 3.68 26.43
C ARG A 238 -45.84 4.48 25.95
N ASP A 239 -46.15 5.61 25.32
CA ASP A 239 -45.22 6.67 24.92
C ASP A 239 -44.44 7.20 26.12
N HIS A 240 -43.11 7.15 26.01
CA HIS A 240 -42.24 8.15 26.61
C HIS A 240 -41.23 8.57 25.54
N GLY A 241 -41.31 9.85 25.16
CA GLY A 241 -40.36 10.49 24.27
C GLY A 241 -38.94 10.38 24.83
N GLY A 242 -38.16 9.55 24.17
CA GLY A 242 -36.71 9.58 24.19
C GLY A 242 -36.28 9.55 22.74
N GLU A 243 -35.59 10.60 22.30
CA GLU A 243 -34.91 10.62 21.01
C GLU A 243 -33.98 9.40 20.96
N CYS A 244 -34.41 8.40 20.18
CA CYS A 244 -33.68 7.18 19.99
C CYS A 244 -32.52 7.50 19.05
N TRP A 245 -31.32 7.60 19.63
CA TRP A 245 -30.09 7.42 18.87
C TRP A 245 -30.11 5.99 18.32
N THR A 246 -30.61 5.84 17.10
CA THR A 246 -30.41 4.63 16.32
C THR A 246 -28.91 4.51 16.11
N LYS A 247 -28.28 3.57 16.82
CA LYS A 247 -26.95 3.10 16.45
C LYS A 247 -27.03 2.64 14.99
N PRO A 248 -26.22 3.16 14.06
CA PRO A 248 -26.20 2.62 12.71
C PRO A 248 -25.64 1.20 12.78
N GLY A 249 -26.48 0.21 12.45
CA GLY A 249 -26.06 -1.16 12.20
C GLY A 249 -25.24 -1.26 10.91
N PRO A 250 -24.63 -2.42 10.61
CA PRO A 250 -23.83 -2.60 9.39
C PRO A 250 -24.70 -2.36 8.16
N GLU A 251 -24.29 -1.38 7.36
CA GLU A 251 -24.99 -0.94 6.15
C GLU A 251 -25.22 -2.11 5.19
N THR A 252 -26.47 -2.31 4.78
CA THR A 252 -26.90 -3.36 3.85
C THR A 252 -26.02 -3.41 2.60
N TRP A 253 -25.54 -4.59 2.22
CA TRP A 253 -24.63 -4.79 1.09
C TRP A 253 -25.12 -4.24 -0.27
N ILE A 254 -26.43 -4.14 -0.52
CA ILE A 254 -27.02 -3.83 -1.83
C ILE A 254 -26.81 -2.35 -2.26
N PRO A 255 -26.19 -2.08 -3.44
CA PRO A 255 -26.07 -0.74 -4.01
C PRO A 255 -27.41 -0.22 -4.59
N LYS A 256 -28.42 0.09 -3.78
CA LYS A 256 -29.72 0.58 -4.29
C LYS A 256 -29.64 1.93 -5.05
N SER A 257 -28.51 2.64 -5.00
CA SER A 257 -28.32 4.01 -5.46
C SER A 257 -27.86 4.19 -6.92
N CYS A 258 -27.50 3.15 -7.67
CA CYS A 258 -26.94 3.33 -9.02
C CYS A 258 -27.99 3.74 -10.07
N LYS A 259 -28.03 5.02 -10.45
CA LYS A 259 -28.97 5.59 -11.43
C LYS A 259 -28.74 5.07 -12.86
N THR A 260 -27.57 4.50 -13.16
CA THR A 260 -27.26 3.99 -14.51
C THR A 260 -28.13 2.79 -14.89
N CYS A 261 -28.46 1.93 -13.93
CA CYS A 261 -29.18 0.68 -14.12
C CYS A 261 -30.47 0.62 -13.30
N ASP A 262 -31.05 1.78 -12.98
CA ASP A 262 -32.31 1.89 -12.23
C ASP A 262 -33.50 1.25 -12.95
N HIS A 263 -33.48 1.28 -14.28
CA HIS A 263 -34.43 0.65 -15.19
C HIS A 263 -34.26 -0.88 -15.29
N VAL A 264 -33.19 -1.44 -14.73
CA VAL A 264 -32.98 -2.89 -14.67
C VAL A 264 -33.70 -3.41 -13.44
N GLU A 265 -34.72 -4.25 -13.64
CA GLU A 265 -35.48 -4.84 -12.56
C GLU A 265 -34.58 -5.66 -11.61
N ASP A 266 -34.84 -5.54 -10.30
CA ASP A 266 -34.25 -6.41 -9.28
C ASP A 266 -35.35 -6.87 -8.32
N SER A 267 -35.21 -8.09 -7.82
CA SER A 267 -36.21 -8.70 -6.94
C SER A 267 -36.10 -8.16 -5.52
N THR A 268 -37.24 -7.80 -4.92
CA THR A 268 -37.29 -7.12 -3.61
C THR A 268 -37.90 -7.96 -2.48
N HIS A 269 -38.24 -9.23 -2.72
CA HIS A 269 -39.00 -10.09 -1.80
C HIS A 269 -38.12 -10.94 -0.85
N TRP A 270 -36.87 -10.53 -0.61
CA TRP A 270 -35.91 -11.32 0.18
C TRP A 270 -35.96 -10.96 1.66
N HIS A 271 -36.06 -11.98 2.52
CA HIS A 271 -35.91 -11.81 3.96
C HIS A 271 -34.43 -11.62 4.32
N GLN A 272 -34.07 -10.44 4.79
CA GLN A 272 -32.71 -10.13 5.20
C GLN A 272 -32.34 -10.89 6.50
N ILE A 273 -31.20 -11.55 6.49
CA ILE A 273 -30.70 -12.34 7.63
C ILE A 273 -29.19 -12.15 7.80
N GLU A 274 -28.75 -12.02 9.06
CA GLU A 274 -27.33 -12.02 9.40
C GLU A 274 -26.81 -13.46 9.61
N PRO A 275 -25.58 -13.77 9.17
CA PRO A 275 -24.95 -15.07 9.38
C PRO A 275 -24.41 -15.24 10.79
N LEU A 276 -24.37 -16.48 11.27
CA LEU A 276 -23.46 -16.85 12.34
C LEU A 276 -22.03 -16.87 11.78
N THR A 277 -21.12 -16.12 12.39
CA THR A 277 -19.73 -15.99 11.94
C THR A 277 -18.77 -16.70 12.88
N SER A 278 -17.77 -17.36 12.30
CA SER A 278 -16.63 -17.92 13.05
C SER A 278 -15.36 -17.75 12.24
N THR A 279 -14.29 -17.25 12.87
CA THR A 279 -13.02 -16.99 12.18
C THR A 279 -11.93 -17.89 12.74
N VAL A 280 -11.29 -18.69 11.89
CA VAL A 280 -10.19 -19.59 12.25
C VAL A 280 -9.04 -19.34 11.29
N GLN A 281 -7.84 -19.08 11.82
CA GLN A 281 -6.63 -18.80 11.02
C GLN A 281 -6.82 -17.71 9.94
N GLY A 282 -7.67 -16.71 10.21
CA GLY A 282 -7.95 -15.61 9.28
C GLY A 282 -9.02 -15.89 8.22
N VAL A 283 -9.61 -17.10 8.19
CA VAL A 283 -10.74 -17.43 7.32
C VAL A 283 -12.04 -17.29 8.11
N THR A 284 -12.94 -16.43 7.65
CA THR A 284 -14.27 -16.27 8.24
C THR A 284 -15.28 -17.17 7.54
N MET A 285 -15.84 -18.10 8.31
CA MET A 285 -16.96 -18.94 7.91
C MET A 285 -18.29 -18.29 8.27
N PHE A 286 -19.20 -18.26 7.31
CA PHE A 286 -20.59 -17.83 7.46
C PHE A 286 -21.49 -19.05 7.52
N ARG A 287 -22.45 -19.06 8.44
CA ARG A 287 -23.43 -20.15 8.58
C ARG A 287 -24.83 -19.59 8.74
N HIS A 288 -25.77 -20.15 7.98
CA HIS A 288 -27.20 -19.89 8.15
C HIS A 288 -27.96 -21.17 8.46
N LYS A 289 -29.01 -21.03 9.28
CA LYS A 289 -30.05 -22.02 9.48
C LYS A 289 -31.37 -21.33 9.19
N THR A 290 -32.02 -21.72 8.11
CA THR A 290 -33.27 -21.07 7.66
C THR A 290 -34.34 -22.12 7.40
N PRO A 291 -35.60 -21.88 7.79
CA PRO A 291 -36.72 -22.69 7.34
C PRO A 291 -37.03 -22.41 5.86
N ARG A 292 -38.07 -23.04 5.31
CA ARG A 292 -38.60 -22.72 3.98
C ARG A 292 -38.79 -21.21 3.80
N GLY A 293 -38.27 -20.66 2.71
CA GLY A 293 -38.42 -19.25 2.35
C GLY A 293 -37.34 -18.72 1.42
N SER A 294 -37.41 -17.42 1.16
CA SER A 294 -36.46 -16.63 0.36
C SER A 294 -35.64 -15.70 1.26
N TYR A 295 -34.33 -15.83 1.24
CA TYR A 295 -33.43 -15.11 2.14
C TYR A 295 -32.31 -14.37 1.40
N GLU A 296 -31.85 -13.28 1.99
CA GLU A 296 -30.65 -12.56 1.56
C GLU A 296 -29.72 -12.35 2.76
N CYS A 297 -28.46 -12.78 2.62
CA CYS A 297 -27.45 -12.51 3.62
C CYS A 297 -27.05 -11.03 3.57
N THR A 298 -27.20 -10.32 4.69
CA THR A 298 -26.87 -8.89 4.79
C THR A 298 -25.38 -8.59 4.62
N VAL A 299 -24.51 -9.57 4.86
CA VAL A 299 -23.06 -9.45 4.80
C VAL A 299 -22.51 -9.79 3.42
N SER A 300 -22.89 -10.94 2.85
CA SER A 300 -22.34 -11.42 1.58
C SER A 300 -23.19 -11.10 0.36
N GLY A 301 -24.43 -10.63 0.54
CA GLY A 301 -25.36 -10.44 -0.55
C GLY A 301 -25.87 -11.71 -1.21
N LEU A 302 -25.46 -12.89 -0.74
CA LEU A 302 -25.93 -14.17 -1.27
C LEU A 302 -27.44 -14.28 -1.02
N ARG A 303 -28.22 -14.57 -2.06
CA ARG A 303 -29.65 -14.86 -1.90
C ARG A 303 -29.95 -16.31 -2.25
N TRP A 304 -30.90 -16.90 -1.54
CA TRP A 304 -31.30 -18.28 -1.78
C TRP A 304 -32.78 -18.50 -1.49
N LEU A 305 -33.38 -19.40 -2.27
CA LEU A 305 -34.72 -19.92 -2.05
C LEU A 305 -34.62 -21.39 -1.66
N CYS A 306 -35.34 -21.77 -0.61
CA CYS A 306 -35.42 -23.15 -0.14
C CYS A 306 -36.87 -23.52 0.17
N GLU A 307 -37.28 -24.72 -0.26
CA GLU A 307 -38.63 -25.26 -0.03
C GLU A 307 -38.74 -26.07 1.27
N ARG A 308 -37.61 -26.31 1.95
CA ARG A 308 -37.49 -27.02 3.23
C ARG A 308 -36.46 -26.33 4.11
N ASP A 309 -36.37 -26.77 5.36
CA ASP A 309 -35.33 -26.31 6.28
C ASP A 309 -33.94 -26.65 5.74
N VAL A 310 -33.07 -25.65 5.72
CA VAL A 310 -31.69 -25.77 5.24
C VAL A 310 -30.69 -25.26 6.25
N ILE A 311 -29.51 -25.86 6.21
CA ILE A 311 -28.33 -25.35 6.89
C ILE A 311 -27.23 -25.29 5.84
N LEU A 312 -26.74 -24.08 5.60
CA LEU A 312 -25.69 -23.83 4.64
C LEU A 312 -24.54 -23.08 5.31
N LYS A 313 -23.33 -23.41 4.88
CA LYS A 313 -22.09 -22.75 5.28
C LYS A 313 -21.35 -22.30 4.05
N TYR A 314 -20.65 -21.17 4.16
CA TYR A 314 -19.74 -20.75 3.11
C TYR A 314 -18.65 -19.82 3.64
N HIS A 315 -17.62 -19.64 2.82
CA HIS A 315 -16.64 -18.58 3.00
C HIS A 315 -16.20 -18.03 1.64
N PHE A 316 -15.57 -16.85 1.67
CA PHE A 316 -14.93 -16.30 0.49
C PHE A 316 -13.59 -17.02 0.22
N ARG A 317 -13.30 -17.28 -1.06
CA ARG A 317 -12.01 -17.80 -1.53
C ARG A 317 -11.24 -16.72 -2.29
N ASN A 318 -9.92 -16.86 -2.31
CA ASN A 318 -9.04 -16.01 -3.11
C ASN A 318 -9.13 -16.41 -4.60
N TRP A 319 -9.25 -15.42 -5.47
CA TRP A 319 -9.26 -15.57 -6.94
C TRP A 319 -7.85 -15.71 -7.54
N GLU A 320 -6.81 -15.35 -6.80
CA GLU A 320 -5.40 -15.32 -7.24
C GLU A 320 -4.95 -16.64 -7.87
N PRO A 321 -5.27 -17.83 -7.31
CA PRO A 321 -4.89 -19.12 -7.92
C PRO A 321 -5.51 -19.36 -9.30
N TYR A 322 -6.62 -18.68 -9.62
CA TYR A 322 -7.37 -18.83 -10.86
C TYR A 322 -7.18 -17.66 -11.83
N SER A 323 -6.39 -16.64 -11.45
CA SER A 323 -6.20 -15.42 -12.24
C SER A 323 -5.64 -15.68 -13.64
N GLN A 324 -4.66 -16.59 -13.77
CA GLN A 324 -4.09 -16.96 -15.06
C GLN A 324 -5.08 -17.81 -15.89
N LEU A 325 -5.75 -18.76 -15.25
CA LEU A 325 -6.77 -19.60 -15.89
C LEU A 325 -7.89 -18.75 -16.51
N LEU A 326 -8.39 -17.75 -15.78
CA LEU A 326 -9.40 -16.83 -16.30
C LEU A 326 -8.90 -16.06 -17.52
N LYS A 327 -7.65 -15.58 -17.50
CA LYS A 327 -7.04 -14.89 -18.66
C LYS A 327 -6.94 -15.82 -19.87
N ASP A 328 -6.50 -17.06 -19.66
CA ASP A 328 -6.37 -18.05 -20.74
C ASP A 328 -7.73 -18.40 -21.35
N MET A 329 -8.77 -18.46 -20.52
CA MET A 329 -10.15 -18.65 -20.96
C MET A 329 -10.81 -17.36 -21.51
N GLN A 330 -10.14 -16.20 -21.43
CA GLN A 330 -10.65 -14.87 -21.81
C GLN A 330 -11.85 -14.38 -20.97
N TYR A 331 -11.82 -14.66 -19.67
CA TYR A 331 -12.81 -14.20 -18.69
C TYR A 331 -12.18 -13.27 -17.63
N THR A 332 -13.03 -12.48 -16.98
CA THR A 332 -12.73 -11.79 -15.72
C THR A 332 -13.71 -12.23 -14.64
N GLN A 333 -13.30 -12.08 -13.38
CA GLN A 333 -14.20 -12.27 -12.24
C GLN A 333 -15.37 -11.28 -12.28
N GLY A 334 -16.57 -11.73 -11.91
CA GLY A 334 -17.77 -10.90 -11.85
C GLY A 334 -18.31 -10.65 -10.45
N GLY A 335 -17.85 -11.42 -9.47
CA GLY A 335 -18.26 -11.34 -8.08
C GLY A 335 -17.30 -12.09 -7.15
N PRO A 336 -17.67 -12.27 -5.87
CA PRO A 336 -16.90 -13.06 -4.93
C PRO A 336 -16.88 -14.55 -5.32
N LEU A 337 -15.73 -15.21 -5.15
CA LEU A 337 -15.64 -16.67 -5.20
C LEU A 337 -16.12 -17.24 -3.87
N LEU A 338 -17.22 -17.98 -3.89
CA LEU A 338 -17.86 -18.54 -2.70
C LEU A 338 -17.65 -20.04 -2.67
N ASP A 339 -17.10 -20.57 -1.58
CA ASP A 339 -17.09 -22.01 -1.32
C ASP A 339 -18.31 -22.35 -0.46
N ILE A 340 -19.35 -22.90 -1.08
CA ILE A 340 -20.63 -23.17 -0.43
C ILE A 340 -20.72 -24.66 -0.12
N THR A 341 -21.17 -24.98 1.10
CA THR A 341 -21.40 -26.35 1.54
C THR A 341 -22.75 -26.45 2.24
N MET A 342 -23.57 -27.42 1.82
CA MET A 342 -24.83 -27.74 2.49
C MET A 342 -24.57 -28.73 3.64
N GLU A 343 -24.95 -28.37 4.86
CA GLU A 343 -24.99 -29.31 6.00
C GLU A 343 -26.33 -30.02 6.09
N LEU A 344 -27.40 -29.37 5.63
CA LEU A 344 -28.76 -29.91 5.62
C LEU A 344 -29.56 -29.32 4.46
N GLY A 345 -30.28 -30.19 3.74
CA GLY A 345 -31.23 -29.81 2.71
C GLY A 345 -30.58 -29.36 1.41
N GLU A 346 -31.42 -28.85 0.50
CA GLU A 346 -31.04 -28.41 -0.84
C GLU A 346 -31.66 -27.03 -1.10
N LEU A 347 -31.02 -26.26 -1.97
CA LEU A 347 -31.51 -24.95 -2.41
C LEU A 347 -32.18 -25.11 -3.78
N GLU A 348 -33.31 -24.43 -3.97
CA GLU A 348 -34.02 -24.40 -5.26
C GLU A 348 -33.41 -23.35 -6.17
N GLU A 349 -33.08 -22.19 -5.60
CA GLU A 349 -32.52 -21.06 -6.32
C GLU A 349 -31.37 -20.47 -5.51
N VAL A 350 -30.30 -20.09 -6.20
CA VAL A 350 -29.22 -19.28 -5.63
C VAL A 350 -28.96 -18.08 -6.53
N HIS A 351 -28.77 -16.92 -5.91
CA HIS A 351 -28.45 -15.68 -6.58
C HIS A 351 -27.06 -15.26 -6.13
N LEU A 352 -26.11 -15.40 -7.04
CA LEU A 352 -24.71 -15.05 -6.80
C LEU A 352 -24.52 -13.55 -7.03
N PRO A 353 -23.93 -12.82 -6.08
CA PRO A 353 -23.70 -11.39 -6.20
C PRO A 353 -22.70 -11.05 -7.31
N HIS A 354 -22.92 -9.95 -8.03
CA HIS A 354 -21.98 -9.41 -9.01
C HIS A 354 -21.85 -7.90 -8.96
N CYS A 355 -20.75 -7.38 -9.52
CA CYS A 355 -20.48 -5.95 -9.58
C CYS A 355 -20.77 -5.30 -10.93
N PHE A 356 -21.10 -6.05 -11.99
CA PHE A 356 -21.34 -5.44 -13.31
C PHE A 356 -22.60 -4.59 -13.36
N CYS A 357 -22.50 -3.42 -14.01
CA CYS A 357 -23.63 -2.54 -14.28
C CYS A 357 -24.20 -2.86 -15.66
N LEU A 358 -25.46 -3.31 -15.70
CA LEU A 358 -26.14 -3.67 -16.95
C LEU A 358 -26.76 -2.46 -17.68
N GLY A 359 -26.73 -1.28 -17.07
CA GLY A 359 -27.46 -0.12 -17.57
C GLY A 359 -26.94 0.47 -18.87
N THR A 360 -25.64 0.39 -19.12
CA THR A 360 -25.01 0.89 -20.36
C THR A 360 -24.92 -0.17 -21.45
N ASN A 361 -24.94 -1.45 -21.08
CA ASN A 361 -24.85 -2.56 -22.02
C ASN A 361 -25.63 -3.79 -21.52
N PRO A 362 -26.94 -3.87 -21.85
CA PRO A 362 -27.78 -5.01 -21.45
C PRO A 362 -27.32 -6.36 -22.03
N SER A 363 -26.56 -6.34 -23.14
CA SER A 363 -26.04 -7.54 -23.78
C SER A 363 -24.97 -8.26 -22.95
N LEU A 364 -24.39 -7.59 -21.94
CA LEU A 364 -23.39 -8.20 -21.04
C LEU A 364 -23.90 -9.47 -20.38
N ARG A 365 -25.21 -9.58 -20.13
CA ARG A 365 -25.83 -10.79 -19.55
C ARG A 365 -25.56 -12.06 -20.36
N ASN A 366 -25.42 -11.94 -21.68
CA ASN A 366 -25.19 -13.08 -22.57
C ASN A 366 -23.73 -13.60 -22.47
N GLU A 367 -22.83 -12.75 -21.98
CA GLU A 367 -21.40 -13.03 -21.83
C GLU A 367 -21.04 -13.54 -20.44
N MET A 368 -22.02 -13.57 -19.53
CA MET A 368 -21.86 -14.06 -18.16
C MET A 368 -22.00 -15.58 -18.11
N LYS A 369 -21.13 -16.22 -17.33
CA LYS A 369 -21.17 -17.67 -17.04
C LYS A 369 -20.93 -17.89 -15.55
N ILE A 370 -21.41 -19.02 -15.05
CA ILE A 370 -21.11 -19.48 -13.71
C ILE A 370 -19.89 -20.38 -13.80
N LEU A 371 -18.85 -20.05 -13.03
CA LEU A 371 -17.66 -20.86 -12.87
C LEU A 371 -17.86 -21.80 -11.68
N HIS A 372 -17.63 -23.08 -11.89
CA HIS A 372 -17.46 -24.06 -10.84
C HIS A 372 -15.99 -24.49 -10.79
N VAL A 373 -15.40 -24.45 -9.59
CA VAL A 373 -14.05 -24.95 -9.33
C VAL A 373 -14.16 -26.34 -8.71
N GLU A 374 -13.67 -27.33 -9.45
CA GLU A 374 -13.72 -28.75 -9.10
C GLU A 374 -12.29 -29.27 -8.80
N GLU A 375 -12.18 -30.49 -8.26
CA GLU A 375 -10.88 -31.07 -7.87
C GLU A 375 -9.88 -31.16 -9.04
N HIS A 376 -10.38 -31.36 -10.27
CA HIS A 376 -9.56 -31.61 -11.47
C HIS A 376 -9.66 -30.50 -12.52
N GLY A 377 -10.18 -29.32 -12.17
CA GLY A 377 -10.28 -28.20 -13.11
C GLY A 377 -11.46 -27.27 -12.83
N VAL A 378 -12.02 -26.71 -13.90
CA VAL A 378 -13.19 -25.85 -13.83
C VAL A 378 -14.23 -26.25 -14.85
N SER A 379 -15.50 -26.06 -14.51
CA SER A 379 -16.63 -26.22 -15.43
C SER A 379 -17.44 -24.92 -15.48
N LEU A 380 -18.17 -24.73 -16.58
CA LEU A 380 -18.99 -23.54 -16.82
C LEU A 380 -20.46 -23.93 -16.91
N GLU A 381 -21.31 -23.19 -16.20
CA GLU A 381 -22.76 -23.29 -16.25
C GLU A 381 -23.37 -22.00 -16.84
N GLU A 382 -24.50 -22.14 -17.55
CA GLU A 382 -25.26 -21.02 -18.08
C GLU A 382 -26.02 -20.29 -16.96
N VAL A 383 -26.01 -18.96 -17.00
CA VAL A 383 -26.79 -18.18 -16.05
C VAL A 383 -28.28 -18.27 -16.41
N HIS A 384 -29.13 -18.59 -15.44
CA HIS A 384 -30.57 -18.68 -15.67
C HIS A 384 -31.19 -17.29 -15.88
N GLU A 385 -30.86 -16.34 -15.02
CA GLU A 385 -31.34 -14.97 -15.07
C GLU A 385 -30.27 -14.03 -14.48
N VAL A 386 -30.09 -12.85 -15.06
CA VAL A 386 -29.20 -11.82 -14.51
C VAL A 386 -30.06 -10.62 -14.12
N THR A 387 -30.06 -10.27 -12.84
CA THR A 387 -30.70 -9.08 -12.31
C THR A 387 -29.68 -7.95 -12.18
N ARG A 388 -30.08 -6.83 -11.56
CA ARG A 388 -29.19 -5.67 -11.38
C ARG A 388 -27.91 -5.97 -10.59
N PHE A 389 -27.96 -6.89 -9.62
CA PHE A 389 -26.84 -7.20 -8.71
C PHE A 389 -26.55 -8.69 -8.57
N HIS A 390 -27.32 -9.56 -9.23
CA HIS A 390 -27.20 -11.00 -9.04
C HIS A 390 -27.33 -11.79 -10.33
N ALA A 391 -26.64 -12.93 -10.36
CA ALA A 391 -26.83 -13.98 -11.33
C ALA A 391 -27.54 -15.16 -10.66
N LYS A 392 -28.72 -15.51 -11.16
CA LYS A 392 -29.54 -16.61 -10.67
C LYS A 392 -29.11 -17.93 -11.32
N ILE A 393 -29.05 -18.97 -10.49
CA ILE A 393 -28.94 -20.37 -10.88
C ILE A 393 -30.06 -21.17 -10.23
N LEU A 394 -30.51 -22.21 -10.92
CA LEU A 394 -31.55 -23.13 -10.46
C LEU A 394 -30.93 -24.48 -10.10
N HIS A 395 -31.39 -25.06 -9.00
CA HIS A 395 -30.92 -26.36 -8.49
C HIS A 395 -29.37 -26.45 -8.46
N PRO A 396 -28.71 -25.51 -7.76
CA PRO A 396 -27.27 -25.34 -7.78
C PRO A 396 -26.52 -26.59 -7.35
N LYS A 397 -25.44 -26.88 -8.07
CA LYS A 397 -24.41 -27.81 -7.61
C LYS A 397 -23.33 -27.02 -6.90
N PHE A 398 -23.13 -27.31 -5.61
CA PHE A 398 -22.18 -26.55 -4.82
C PHE A 398 -20.75 -27.08 -4.97
N SER A 399 -19.88 -26.12 -5.22
CA SER A 399 -18.43 -26.17 -5.25
C SER A 399 -17.95 -24.76 -4.84
N ALA A 400 -16.65 -24.49 -4.95
CA ALA A 400 -16.26 -23.09 -5.13
C ALA A 400 -16.92 -22.56 -6.42
N ILE A 401 -17.71 -21.51 -6.30
CA ILE A 401 -18.62 -21.04 -7.35
C ILE A 401 -18.62 -19.51 -7.44
N SER A 402 -18.67 -18.96 -8.65
CA SER A 402 -18.82 -17.52 -8.86
C SER A 402 -19.29 -17.16 -10.27
N LEU A 403 -19.71 -15.92 -10.46
CA LEU A 403 -19.96 -15.34 -11.77
C LEU A 403 -18.64 -14.90 -12.42
N ILE A 404 -18.48 -15.21 -13.71
CA ILE A 404 -17.41 -14.68 -14.57
C ILE A 404 -18.01 -14.02 -15.81
N LEU A 405 -17.29 -13.07 -16.41
CA LEU A 405 -17.70 -12.35 -17.61
C LEU A 405 -16.66 -12.52 -18.72
N ARG A 406 -17.10 -12.87 -19.93
CA ARG A 406 -16.22 -12.94 -21.09
C ARG A 406 -15.74 -11.55 -21.51
N LEU A 407 -14.43 -11.38 -21.65
CA LEU A 407 -13.80 -10.12 -22.01
C LEU A 407 -13.80 -9.92 -23.54
N LEU A 408 -14.94 -9.56 -24.12
CA LEU A 408 -15.01 -9.15 -25.54
C LEU A 408 -14.50 -7.71 -25.75
N SER A 409 -14.53 -6.87 -24.71
CA SER A 409 -14.02 -5.50 -24.72
C SER A 409 -13.57 -5.07 -23.33
N TRP A 410 -12.67 -4.09 -23.24
CA TRP A 410 -12.07 -3.62 -21.98
C TRP A 410 -12.92 -2.55 -21.29
N ASN A 411 -14.06 -2.18 -21.87
CA ASN A 411 -14.88 -1.04 -21.47
C ASN A 411 -16.18 -1.57 -20.84
N VAL A 412 -16.06 -2.07 -19.61
CA VAL A 412 -17.18 -2.64 -18.85
C VAL A 412 -17.46 -1.75 -17.65
N ASP A 413 -18.73 -1.36 -17.49
CA ASP A 413 -19.16 -0.58 -16.33
C ASP A 413 -19.44 -1.49 -15.13
N VAL A 414 -18.94 -1.09 -13.96
CA VAL A 414 -19.09 -1.80 -12.69
C VAL A 414 -19.64 -0.86 -11.62
N HIS A 415 -20.52 -1.38 -10.78
CA HIS A 415 -20.84 -0.80 -9.48
C HIS A 415 -19.58 -0.82 -8.61
N CYS A 416 -19.31 0.29 -7.94
CA CYS A 416 -18.12 0.43 -7.10
C CYS A 416 -18.50 0.77 -5.67
N GLU A 417 -17.67 0.33 -4.75
CA GLU A 417 -17.74 0.71 -3.34
C GLU A 417 -16.65 1.73 -3.04
N LEU A 418 -16.99 2.70 -2.21
CA LEU A 418 -16.07 3.67 -1.62
C LEU A 418 -16.14 3.48 -0.11
N MET A 419 -15.03 3.11 0.53
CA MET A 419 -14.96 3.01 1.99
C MET A 419 -13.97 4.03 2.52
N LEU A 420 -14.49 5.02 3.26
CA LEU A 420 -13.68 6.04 3.90
C LEU A 420 -13.40 5.67 5.36
N TYR A 421 -12.12 5.55 5.71
CA TYR A 421 -11.65 5.42 7.07
C TYR A 421 -10.91 6.68 7.50
N LEU A 422 -11.21 7.15 8.71
CA LEU A 422 -10.61 8.34 9.29
C LEU A 422 -9.74 7.92 10.47
N THR A 423 -8.51 8.42 10.51
CA THR A 423 -7.64 8.27 11.69
C THR A 423 -7.19 9.64 12.15
N VAL A 424 -7.57 10.02 13.36
CA VAL A 424 -7.14 11.27 14.00
C VAL A 424 -5.84 11.02 14.74
N LYS A 425 -4.81 11.81 14.44
CA LYS A 425 -3.53 11.82 15.15
C LYS A 425 -3.13 13.26 15.47
N ARG A 426 -3.29 13.65 16.75
CA ARG A 426 -3.03 15.01 17.24
C ARG A 426 -3.84 16.04 16.42
N GLU A 427 -3.17 16.92 15.68
CA GLU A 427 -3.78 17.96 14.83
C GLU A 427 -3.91 17.52 13.35
N THR A 428 -3.82 16.23 13.06
CA THR A 428 -3.84 15.69 11.70
C THR A 428 -4.91 14.61 11.54
N LEU A 429 -5.72 14.74 10.50
CA LEU A 429 -6.64 13.73 10.03
C LEU A 429 -6.00 12.95 8.88
N ILE A 430 -6.01 11.63 8.97
CA ILE A 430 -5.51 10.73 7.93
C ILE A 430 -6.71 9.99 7.34
N PRO A 431 -7.36 10.53 6.29
CA PRO A 431 -8.38 9.79 5.56
C PRO A 431 -7.74 8.73 4.66
N ARG A 432 -8.33 7.53 4.67
CA ARG A 432 -8.04 6.42 3.76
C ARG A 432 -9.31 6.08 2.98
N LEU A 433 -9.32 6.41 1.69
CA LEU A 433 -10.45 6.15 0.79
C LEU A 433 -10.13 4.94 -0.10
N TYR A 434 -10.76 3.81 0.20
CA TYR A 434 -10.68 2.60 -0.61
C TYR A 434 -11.66 2.69 -1.79
N LEU A 435 -11.22 2.28 -2.98
CA LEU A 435 -12.03 2.23 -4.19
C LEU A 435 -11.89 0.87 -4.87
N PHE A 436 -13.01 0.18 -5.08
CA PHE A 436 -13.03 -1.13 -5.72
C PHE A 436 -14.39 -1.50 -6.32
N PRO A 437 -14.44 -2.44 -7.30
CA PRO A 437 -15.70 -3.00 -7.77
C PRO A 437 -16.47 -3.63 -6.61
N SER A 438 -17.77 -3.34 -6.47
CA SER A 438 -18.57 -3.74 -5.30
C SER A 438 -18.56 -5.26 -5.11
N ASN A 439 -17.78 -5.73 -4.14
CA ASN A 439 -17.54 -7.13 -3.86
C ASN A 439 -17.51 -7.33 -2.34
N PRO A 440 -18.43 -8.13 -1.76
CA PRO A 440 -18.49 -8.30 -0.31
C PRO A 440 -17.24 -8.95 0.30
N GLY A 441 -16.54 -9.79 -0.47
CA GLY A 441 -15.25 -10.35 -0.04
C GLY A 441 -14.17 -9.27 0.10
N GLN A 442 -14.17 -8.26 -0.78
CA GLN A 442 -13.24 -7.12 -0.66
C GLN A 442 -13.61 -6.18 0.49
N ILE A 443 -14.90 -5.95 0.76
CA ILE A 443 -15.36 -5.18 1.94
C ILE A 443 -14.78 -5.82 3.20
N GLN A 444 -14.91 -7.13 3.36
CA GLN A 444 -14.35 -7.86 4.50
C GLN A 444 -12.82 -7.73 4.56
N ALA A 445 -12.12 -7.82 3.42
CA ALA A 445 -10.67 -7.67 3.36
C ALA A 445 -10.21 -6.27 3.82
N VAL A 446 -10.94 -5.21 3.42
CA VAL A 446 -10.69 -3.83 3.88
C VAL A 446 -10.91 -3.71 5.38
N GLU A 447 -12.02 -4.25 5.91
CA GLU A 447 -12.32 -4.22 7.34
C GLU A 447 -11.23 -4.94 8.16
N GLN A 448 -10.77 -6.12 7.72
CA GLN A 448 -9.68 -6.84 8.38
C GLN A 448 -8.34 -6.11 8.29
N GLN A 449 -8.07 -5.41 7.19
CA GLN A 449 -6.89 -4.56 7.07
C GLN A 449 -6.94 -3.38 8.04
N GLU A 450 -8.10 -2.73 8.19
CA GLU A 450 -8.24 -1.54 9.02
C GLU A 450 -8.11 -1.80 10.52
N ILE A 451 -8.37 -3.03 10.98
CA ILE A 451 -8.08 -3.46 12.37
C ILE A 451 -6.60 -3.22 12.73
N LYS A 452 -5.67 -3.26 11.77
CA LYS A 452 -4.24 -3.04 12.00
C LYS A 452 -3.91 -1.57 12.32
N PHE A 453 -4.79 -0.63 11.99
CA PHE A 453 -4.59 0.80 12.22
C PHE A 453 -5.33 1.27 13.48
N GLN A 454 -4.59 1.41 14.59
CA GLN A 454 -5.14 1.91 15.85
C GLN A 454 -5.79 3.30 15.68
N GLY A 455 -7.01 3.46 16.21
CA GLY A 455 -7.77 4.71 16.14
C GLY A 455 -8.42 4.99 14.79
N SER A 456 -8.42 4.02 13.86
CA SER A 456 -9.16 4.13 12.60
C SER A 456 -10.65 3.91 12.82
N LYS A 457 -11.49 4.82 12.32
CA LYS A 457 -12.95 4.76 12.36
C LYS A 457 -13.50 4.80 10.94
N ARG A 458 -14.43 3.90 10.60
CA ARG A 458 -15.19 3.95 9.35
C ARG A 458 -16.12 5.17 9.38
N PHE A 459 -16.01 6.03 8.38
CA PHE A 459 -16.91 7.16 8.18
C PHE A 459 -18.07 6.72 7.27
N PRO A 460 -19.33 7.06 7.59
CA PRO A 460 -20.49 6.69 6.81
C PRO A 460 -20.60 7.57 5.55
N ASN A 461 -19.78 7.29 4.54
CA ASN A 461 -19.82 8.03 3.28
C ASN A 461 -20.91 7.55 2.33
N THR A 462 -21.30 8.45 1.43
CA THR A 462 -22.19 8.15 0.31
C THR A 462 -21.55 7.20 -0.70
N ARG A 463 -22.39 6.38 -1.34
CA ARG A 463 -21.98 5.51 -2.46
C ARG A 463 -22.01 6.27 -3.79
N PRO A 464 -21.23 5.84 -4.80
CA PRO A 464 -21.36 6.36 -6.16
C PRO A 464 -22.78 6.21 -6.70
N GLU A 465 -23.37 7.30 -7.22
CA GLU A 465 -24.69 7.26 -7.85
C GLU A 465 -24.67 6.68 -9.28
N ARG A 466 -23.48 6.47 -9.86
CA ARG A 466 -23.27 5.94 -11.20
C ARG A 466 -22.22 4.83 -11.17
N SER A 467 -22.30 3.94 -12.15
CA SER A 467 -21.27 2.94 -12.39
C SER A 467 -19.99 3.59 -12.90
N PHE A 468 -18.86 2.91 -12.65
CA PHE A 468 -17.54 3.31 -13.11
C PHE A 468 -17.01 2.33 -14.15
N LYS A 469 -16.16 2.82 -15.05
CA LYS A 469 -15.49 1.97 -16.03
C LYS A 469 -14.39 1.17 -15.37
N LEU A 470 -14.46 -0.16 -15.46
CA LEU A 470 -13.37 -1.03 -15.05
C LEU A 470 -12.10 -0.69 -15.87
N ASN A 471 -10.93 -0.82 -15.24
CA ASN A 471 -9.62 -0.46 -15.77
C ASN A 471 -9.35 1.05 -15.98
N SER A 472 -10.20 1.93 -15.46
CA SER A 472 -9.95 3.39 -15.43
C SER A 472 -9.15 3.81 -14.19
N TYR A 473 -8.51 4.98 -14.26
CA TYR A 473 -7.87 5.59 -13.11
C TYR A 473 -8.76 6.68 -12.50
N PHE A 474 -8.57 6.86 -11.19
CA PHE A 474 -9.23 7.90 -10.42
C PHE A 474 -8.20 8.75 -9.72
N ARG A 475 -8.52 10.02 -9.47
CA ARG A 475 -7.75 10.91 -8.60
C ARG A 475 -8.63 11.44 -7.48
N LEU A 476 -8.09 11.51 -6.27
CA LEU A 476 -8.76 12.14 -5.14
C LEU A 476 -8.24 13.56 -4.97
N ASN A 477 -9.15 14.51 -4.79
CA ASN A 477 -8.85 15.88 -4.40
C ASN A 477 -9.38 16.13 -2.99
N ILE A 478 -8.51 16.66 -2.14
CA ILE A 478 -8.88 17.17 -0.83
C ILE A 478 -8.15 18.51 -0.72
N PRO A 479 -8.85 19.65 -0.89
CA PRO A 479 -8.20 20.96 -1.00
C PRO A 479 -7.28 21.32 0.17
N CYS A 480 -7.60 20.86 1.38
CA CYS A 480 -6.83 21.09 2.60
C CYS A 480 -5.82 19.96 2.92
N SER A 481 -5.65 18.99 2.02
CA SER A 481 -4.63 17.95 2.20
C SER A 481 -3.23 18.46 1.91
N THR A 482 -2.29 18.03 2.74
CA THR A 482 -0.84 18.24 2.56
C THR A 482 -0.24 17.20 1.62
N SER A 483 -0.85 16.02 1.52
CA SER A 483 -0.46 14.94 0.61
C SER A 483 -1.64 14.00 0.37
N ILE A 484 -1.65 13.37 -0.81
CA ILE A 484 -2.53 12.25 -1.20
C ILE A 484 -1.63 11.23 -1.92
N ASN A 485 -1.55 10.00 -1.40
CA ASN A 485 -0.75 8.92 -1.97
C ASN A 485 -1.57 7.63 -2.07
N PRO A 486 -1.57 6.92 -3.22
CA PRO A 486 -1.03 7.34 -4.52
C PRO A 486 -1.81 8.52 -5.11
N PRO A 487 -1.23 9.29 -6.06
CA PRO A 487 -1.93 10.40 -6.71
C PRO A 487 -3.11 9.92 -7.56
N ARG A 488 -3.04 8.67 -8.05
CA ARG A 488 -4.11 8.01 -8.79
C ARG A 488 -4.26 6.56 -8.34
N VAL A 489 -5.49 6.08 -8.36
CA VAL A 489 -5.84 4.68 -8.09
C VAL A 489 -6.40 4.06 -9.36
N HIS A 490 -5.87 2.90 -9.76
CA HIS A 490 -6.41 2.09 -10.85
C HIS A 490 -7.54 1.20 -10.34
N LEU A 491 -8.73 1.33 -10.95
CA LEU A 491 -9.90 0.52 -10.64
C LEU A 491 -9.84 -0.81 -11.39
N ILE A 492 -9.43 -1.86 -10.68
CA ILE A 492 -9.34 -3.22 -11.19
C ILE A 492 -9.94 -4.18 -10.17
N HIS A 493 -10.25 -5.39 -10.63
CA HIS A 493 -10.47 -6.48 -9.69
C HIS A 493 -9.17 -6.83 -8.98
N ARG A 494 -9.24 -7.02 -7.66
CA ARG A 494 -8.11 -7.47 -6.85
C ARG A 494 -8.56 -8.57 -5.93
N ASP A 495 -7.69 -9.54 -5.71
CA ASP A 495 -8.02 -10.68 -4.87
C ASP A 495 -7.56 -10.45 -3.42
N THR A 496 -6.70 -9.45 -3.21
CA THR A 496 -6.26 -8.91 -1.92
C THR A 496 -6.92 -7.56 -1.64
N THR A 497 -6.42 -6.82 -0.63
CA THR A 497 -6.99 -5.52 -0.30
C THR A 497 -6.96 -4.55 -1.49
N PRO A 498 -8.09 -3.87 -1.76
CA PRO A 498 -8.19 -2.80 -2.74
C PRO A 498 -7.11 -1.73 -2.65
N SER A 499 -6.84 -1.10 -3.79
CA SER A 499 -6.13 0.17 -3.85
C SER A 499 -6.90 1.23 -3.04
N PHE A 500 -6.19 2.10 -2.34
CA PHE A 500 -6.79 3.20 -1.59
C PHE A 500 -5.95 4.46 -1.68
N PHE A 501 -6.60 5.60 -1.61
CA PHE A 501 -5.94 6.88 -1.38
C PHE A 501 -5.70 7.04 0.11
N ARG A 502 -4.48 7.42 0.50
CA ARG A 502 -4.15 7.90 1.84
C ARG A 502 -3.82 9.37 1.75
N ALA A 503 -4.61 10.22 2.39
CA ALA A 503 -4.29 11.64 2.52
C ALA A 503 -3.80 12.00 3.92
N VAL A 504 -3.17 13.15 4.02
CA VAL A 504 -2.79 13.78 5.29
C VAL A 504 -3.39 15.19 5.30
N VAL A 505 -4.35 15.43 6.17
CA VAL A 505 -5.09 16.70 6.27
C VAL A 505 -4.82 17.34 7.62
N LYS A 506 -4.37 18.59 7.65
CA LYS A 506 -4.23 19.33 8.91
C LYS A 506 -5.63 19.71 9.40
N MET A 507 -5.93 19.40 10.66
CA MET A 507 -7.21 19.74 11.27
C MET A 507 -7.21 21.24 11.59
N THR A 508 -7.90 22.02 10.77
CA THR A 508 -8.02 23.48 10.92
C THR A 508 -9.34 23.92 11.54
N GLY A 509 -10.17 22.97 11.96
CA GLY A 509 -11.50 23.26 12.52
C GLY A 509 -12.55 23.65 11.48
N ILE A 510 -12.41 23.21 10.23
CA ILE A 510 -13.38 23.45 9.14
C ILE A 510 -13.68 22.15 8.41
N ASP A 511 -14.91 21.96 7.94
CA ASP A 511 -15.33 20.74 7.25
C ASP A 511 -14.40 20.40 6.06
N ILE A 512 -14.15 19.11 5.87
CA ILE A 512 -13.19 18.62 4.88
C ILE A 512 -13.96 18.10 3.67
N ALA A 513 -13.90 18.87 2.58
CA ALA A 513 -14.44 18.45 1.29
C ALA A 513 -13.49 17.46 0.58
N MET A 514 -14.05 16.36 0.08
CA MET A 514 -13.35 15.36 -0.69
C MET A 514 -14.06 15.15 -2.02
N GLU A 515 -13.30 15.10 -3.12
CA GLU A 515 -13.84 14.91 -4.47
C GLU A 515 -13.03 13.87 -5.22
N LEU A 516 -13.69 12.85 -5.75
CA LEU A 516 -13.10 11.85 -6.62
C LEU A 516 -13.38 12.20 -8.07
N PHE A 517 -12.35 12.17 -8.92
CA PHE A 517 -12.47 12.43 -10.35
C PHE A 517 -12.04 11.20 -11.16
N GLY A 518 -12.76 10.92 -12.24
CA GLY A 518 -12.38 9.89 -13.21
C GLY A 518 -11.33 10.40 -14.21
N ASP A 519 -10.91 9.52 -15.12
CA ASP A 519 -9.96 9.81 -16.20
C ASP A 519 -10.39 10.95 -17.14
N ASP A 520 -11.69 11.16 -17.27
CA ASP A 520 -12.30 12.21 -18.09
C ASP A 520 -12.44 13.55 -17.34
N GLU A 521 -11.83 13.66 -16.15
CA GLU A 521 -11.91 14.81 -15.24
C GLU A 521 -13.33 15.14 -14.78
N THR A 522 -14.29 14.23 -15.00
CA THR A 522 -15.63 14.37 -14.42
C THR A 522 -15.60 13.99 -12.95
N THR A 523 -16.39 14.72 -12.15
CA THR A 523 -16.58 14.36 -10.74
C THR A 523 -17.36 13.04 -10.66
N ALA A 524 -16.69 12.02 -10.13
CA ALA A 524 -17.24 10.69 -9.91
C ALA A 524 -17.94 10.56 -8.55
N TRP A 525 -17.48 11.29 -7.54
CA TRP A 525 -18.05 11.29 -6.18
C TRP A 525 -17.60 12.53 -5.40
N LYS A 526 -18.42 13.00 -4.46
CA LYS A 526 -18.06 14.07 -3.52
C LYS A 526 -18.59 13.74 -2.13
N GLU A 527 -17.87 14.18 -1.12
CA GLU A 527 -18.28 14.04 0.27
C GLU A 527 -17.74 15.16 1.13
N ILE A 528 -18.45 15.45 2.21
CA ILE A 528 -18.03 16.40 3.23
C ILE A 528 -17.88 15.64 4.54
N VAL A 529 -16.67 15.64 5.09
CA VAL A 529 -16.41 15.15 6.45
C VAL A 529 -16.56 16.32 7.41
N PRO A 530 -17.61 16.35 8.24
CA PRO A 530 -17.84 17.45 9.15
C PRO A 530 -16.85 17.43 10.33
N THR A 531 -16.64 18.61 10.91
CA THR A 531 -15.63 18.86 11.96
C THR A 531 -15.76 18.00 13.21
N ASP A 532 -16.98 17.67 13.62
CA ASP A 532 -17.31 16.85 14.78
C ASP A 532 -16.83 15.40 14.66
N GLU A 533 -16.62 14.89 13.45
CA GLU A 533 -16.13 13.54 13.22
C GLU A 533 -14.64 13.36 13.54
N TYR A 534 -13.89 14.45 13.67
CA TYR A 534 -12.46 14.39 13.95
C TYR A 534 -11.97 15.28 15.10
N ILE A 535 -12.73 16.31 15.50
CA ILE A 535 -12.40 17.10 16.70
C ILE A 535 -12.92 16.35 17.93
N THR A 536 -12.02 15.91 18.81
CA THR A 536 -12.38 15.36 20.12
C THR A 536 -12.28 16.47 21.16
N ASP A 537 -13.36 16.72 21.90
CA ASP A 537 -13.44 17.75 22.95
C ASP A 537 -12.32 17.56 24.00
N THR A 538 -11.23 18.32 23.86
CA THR A 538 -10.25 18.50 24.93
C THR A 538 -10.69 19.62 25.87
N HIS A 539 -11.89 19.52 26.44
CA HIS A 539 -12.32 20.37 27.56
C HIS A 539 -13.22 19.59 28.52
N SER A 540 -12.68 18.57 29.19
CA SER A 540 -13.20 18.08 30.47
C SER A 540 -12.17 17.20 31.18
N THR A 541 -11.20 17.82 31.84
CA THR A 541 -10.81 17.50 33.23
C THR A 541 -9.76 18.49 33.71
N SER A 542 -10.22 19.45 34.51
CA SER A 542 -9.37 20.16 35.45
C SER A 542 -9.15 19.24 36.65
N ALA A 543 -7.89 18.87 36.93
CA ALA A 543 -7.43 18.57 38.29
C ALA A 543 -5.91 18.29 38.37
N VAL A 544 -5.23 19.24 39.02
CA VAL A 544 -4.13 19.07 40.00
C VAL A 544 -2.68 18.93 39.51
N LEU A 545 -1.90 19.89 40.02
CA LEU A 545 -0.46 20.11 40.01
C LEU A 545 0.40 18.90 40.42
N GLY A 546 1.59 18.80 39.81
CA GLY A 546 2.71 18.00 40.32
C GLY A 546 4.00 18.27 39.55
N ALA A 547 4.94 18.95 40.18
CA ALA A 547 6.21 19.40 39.62
C ALA A 547 7.16 18.26 39.21
N GLY A 548 7.90 18.47 38.13
CA GLY A 548 9.04 17.64 37.75
C GLY A 548 9.57 17.99 36.36
N ARG A 549 10.57 18.88 36.30
CA ARG A 549 11.38 19.11 35.09
C ARG A 549 12.50 18.06 35.05
N PRO A 550 12.73 17.41 33.90
CA PRO A 550 14.10 17.25 33.39
C PRO A 550 14.20 17.65 31.90
N PRO A 551 15.41 17.83 31.36
CA PRO A 551 15.68 18.83 30.35
C PRO A 551 15.22 18.40 28.95
N GLU A 552 14.50 19.30 28.28
CA GLU A 552 14.43 19.34 26.83
C GLU A 552 15.85 19.55 26.28
N ARG A 553 16.48 18.47 25.82
CA ARG A 553 17.36 18.55 24.67
C ARG A 553 16.48 18.38 23.44
N SER A 554 15.87 19.46 22.98
CA SER A 554 15.44 19.52 21.60
C SER A 554 16.71 19.43 20.75
N LEU A 555 16.94 18.26 20.13
CA LEU A 555 17.82 18.23 18.97
C LEU A 555 17.05 18.93 17.86
N THR A 556 17.31 20.23 17.70
CA THR A 556 16.87 21.01 16.56
C THR A 556 17.42 20.35 15.30
N CYS A 557 16.52 19.86 14.45
CA CYS A 557 16.86 19.36 13.11
C CYS A 557 17.54 20.51 12.32
N SER A 558 18.75 20.26 11.82
CA SER A 558 19.57 21.24 11.11
C SER A 558 18.89 21.78 9.85
N THR A 559 19.07 23.07 9.56
CA THR A 559 18.53 23.75 8.38
C THR A 559 18.94 23.08 7.06
N LYS A 560 20.09 22.37 7.05
CA LYS A 560 20.53 21.54 5.93
C LYS A 560 19.60 20.35 5.69
N LEU A 561 19.10 19.70 6.75
CA LEU A 561 18.14 18.60 6.65
C LEU A 561 16.77 19.08 6.20
N GLN A 562 16.34 20.27 6.65
CA GLN A 562 15.11 20.87 6.15
C GLN A 562 15.20 21.12 4.66
N LEU A 563 16.30 21.73 4.19
CA LEU A 563 16.51 21.97 2.77
C LEU A 563 16.61 20.68 1.94
N ARG A 564 17.27 19.63 2.48
CA ARG A 564 17.28 18.28 1.86
C ARG A 564 15.86 17.71 1.74
N SER A 565 15.06 17.78 2.80
CA SER A 565 13.72 17.20 2.82
C SER A 565 12.72 17.86 1.84
N VAL A 566 12.97 19.10 1.44
CA VAL A 566 12.09 19.87 0.53
C VAL A 566 12.65 19.94 -0.89
N ARG A 567 13.82 19.33 -1.14
CA ARG A 567 14.56 19.44 -2.39
C ARG A 567 13.71 19.09 -3.60
N THR A 568 12.97 17.99 -3.54
CA THR A 568 12.06 17.52 -4.58
C THR A 568 11.00 18.56 -4.93
N GLU A 569 10.33 19.07 -3.91
CA GLU A 569 9.20 19.96 -4.10
C GLU A 569 9.67 21.35 -4.53
N PHE A 570 10.85 21.77 -4.07
CA PHE A 570 11.54 22.95 -4.57
C PHE A 570 11.82 22.82 -6.06
N VAL A 571 12.50 21.74 -6.49
CA VAL A 571 12.81 21.49 -7.91
C VAL A 571 11.54 21.40 -8.76
N LYS A 572 10.46 20.83 -8.23
CA LYS A 572 9.19 20.68 -8.96
C LYS A 572 8.44 22.00 -9.12
N ARG A 573 8.37 22.81 -8.06
CA ARG A 573 7.48 23.99 -7.99
C ARG A 573 8.15 25.32 -8.29
N VAL A 574 9.46 25.45 -8.08
CA VAL A 574 10.16 26.74 -8.22
C VAL A 574 10.08 27.23 -9.67
N SER A 575 9.66 28.48 -9.85
CA SER A 575 9.53 29.09 -11.17
C SER A 575 10.88 29.56 -11.70
N GLY A 576 11.02 29.68 -13.03
CA GLY A 576 12.24 30.20 -13.65
C GLY A 576 12.66 31.61 -13.15
N PRO A 577 11.73 32.57 -13.01
CA PRO A 577 12.03 33.89 -12.44
C PRO A 577 12.54 33.80 -11.00
N VAL A 578 11.89 32.99 -10.15
CA VAL A 578 12.32 32.80 -8.75
C VAL A 578 13.71 32.16 -8.68
N LEU A 579 14.06 31.25 -9.58
CA LEU A 579 15.41 30.69 -9.65
C LEU A 579 16.47 31.74 -9.98
N ASN A 580 16.18 32.65 -10.91
CA ASN A 580 17.12 33.71 -11.29
C ASN A 580 17.30 34.70 -10.13
N GLU A 581 16.21 35.15 -9.50
CA GLU A 581 16.27 36.03 -8.33
C GLU A 581 16.97 35.37 -7.13
N LEU A 582 16.72 34.08 -6.91
CA LEU A 582 17.39 33.32 -5.87
C LEU A 582 18.90 33.22 -6.15
N LEU A 583 19.28 32.98 -7.40
CA LEU A 583 20.69 32.89 -7.79
C LEU A 583 21.40 34.26 -7.58
N ASP A 584 20.75 35.37 -7.95
CA ASP A 584 21.27 36.72 -7.73
C ASP A 584 21.40 37.03 -6.23
N GLY A 585 20.39 36.66 -5.43
CA GLY A 585 20.43 36.79 -3.97
C GLY A 585 21.53 35.95 -3.32
N LEU A 586 21.75 34.73 -3.80
CA LEU A 586 22.83 33.86 -3.31
C LEU A 586 24.23 34.46 -3.59
N LEU A 587 24.42 35.12 -4.74
CA LEU A 587 25.66 35.83 -5.05
C LEU A 587 25.82 37.08 -4.16
N GLN A 588 24.76 37.87 -4.01
CA GLN A 588 24.77 39.09 -3.19
C GLN A 588 25.08 38.79 -1.71
N HIS A 589 24.54 37.68 -1.18
CA HIS A 589 24.80 37.22 0.18
C HIS A 589 26.07 36.35 0.32
N THR A 590 26.95 36.33 -0.70
CA THR A 590 28.24 35.61 -0.73
C THR A 590 28.13 34.10 -0.50
N VAL A 591 26.96 33.50 -0.77
CA VAL A 591 26.77 32.04 -0.69
C VAL A 591 27.44 31.35 -1.88
N ILE A 592 27.38 31.96 -3.08
CA ILE A 592 28.04 31.49 -4.31
C ILE A 592 28.99 32.56 -4.84
N ASN A 593 29.98 32.16 -5.64
CA ASN A 593 30.90 33.08 -6.32
C ASN A 593 30.47 33.38 -7.77
N GLN A 594 31.17 34.30 -8.44
CA GLN A 594 30.82 34.73 -9.81
C GLN A 594 30.95 33.59 -10.83
N GLU A 595 31.93 32.71 -10.69
CA GLU A 595 32.15 31.59 -11.61
C GLU A 595 31.04 30.53 -11.49
N GLU A 596 30.65 30.19 -10.25
CA GLU A 596 29.53 29.31 -9.94
C GLU A 596 28.22 29.86 -10.51
N MET A 597 27.97 31.16 -10.31
CA MET A 597 26.81 31.86 -10.88
C MET A 597 26.74 31.73 -12.41
N GLU A 598 27.84 32.01 -13.12
CA GLU A 598 27.86 31.93 -14.59
C GLU A 598 27.69 30.47 -15.08
N SER A 599 28.21 29.49 -14.34
CA SER A 599 28.02 28.07 -14.66
C SER A 599 26.56 27.60 -14.53
N VAL A 600 25.81 28.15 -13.58
CA VAL A 600 24.38 27.82 -13.40
C VAL A 600 23.51 28.56 -14.41
N LYS A 601 23.87 29.81 -14.78
CA LYS A 601 23.10 30.64 -15.72
C LYS A 601 22.92 29.97 -17.09
N VAL A 602 23.95 29.28 -17.56
CA VAL A 602 23.95 28.60 -18.88
C VAL A 602 23.06 27.36 -18.94
N ILE A 603 22.56 26.85 -17.80
CA ILE A 603 21.64 25.70 -17.77
C ILE A 603 20.28 26.12 -18.36
N ALA A 604 19.82 25.44 -19.40
CA ALA A 604 18.57 25.76 -20.10
C ALA A 604 17.33 25.15 -19.43
N GLU A 605 17.42 23.94 -18.88
CA GLU A 605 16.29 23.24 -18.28
C GLU A 605 16.01 23.78 -16.86
N ARG A 606 14.76 24.22 -16.60
CA ARG A 606 14.36 24.79 -15.30
C ARG A 606 14.61 23.83 -14.13
N ALA A 607 14.24 22.56 -14.27
CA ALA A 607 14.40 21.58 -13.20
C ALA A 607 15.87 21.25 -12.93
N GLU A 608 16.70 21.22 -13.98
CA GLU A 608 18.16 21.04 -13.85
C GLU A 608 18.81 22.23 -13.16
N LYS A 609 18.42 23.45 -13.54
CA LYS A 609 18.88 24.67 -12.87
C LYS A 609 18.50 24.68 -11.39
N ALA A 610 17.27 24.29 -11.05
CA ALA A 610 16.82 24.19 -9.67
C ALA A 610 17.62 23.15 -8.86
N ARG A 611 17.90 21.98 -9.45
CA ARG A 611 18.71 20.91 -8.85
C ARG A 611 20.12 21.41 -8.56
N ASP A 612 20.76 22.05 -9.53
CA ASP A 612 22.14 22.51 -9.38
C ASP A 612 22.27 23.57 -8.27
N ILE A 613 21.33 24.52 -8.20
CA ILE A 613 21.28 25.56 -7.17
C ILE A 613 21.16 24.96 -5.77
N ILE A 614 20.17 24.09 -5.54
CA ILE A 614 19.93 23.53 -4.21
C ILE A 614 21.07 22.58 -3.79
N ASP A 615 21.61 21.78 -4.72
CA ASP A 615 22.71 20.85 -4.45
C ASP A 615 24.03 21.58 -4.18
N MET A 616 24.28 22.70 -4.87
CA MET A 616 25.40 23.59 -4.59
C MET A 616 25.30 24.18 -3.18
N VAL A 617 24.12 24.69 -2.79
CA VAL A 617 23.92 25.26 -1.44
C VAL A 617 24.05 24.19 -0.36
N LEU A 618 23.51 22.99 -0.58
CA LEU A 618 23.63 21.85 0.33
C LEU A 618 25.09 21.45 0.58
N ARG A 619 25.94 21.51 -0.46
CA ARG A 619 27.39 21.23 -0.35
C ARG A 619 28.15 22.27 0.47
N LYS A 620 27.69 23.52 0.50
CA LYS A 620 28.36 24.62 1.24
C LYS A 620 28.01 24.64 2.74
N GLY A 621 27.03 23.84 3.17
CA GLY A 621 26.75 23.56 4.58
C GLY A 621 25.56 24.34 5.16
N THR A 622 25.33 24.16 6.46
CA THR A 622 24.09 24.58 7.16
C THR A 622 23.84 26.08 7.13
N GLU A 623 24.89 26.90 7.22
CA GLU A 623 24.76 28.36 7.17
C GLU A 623 24.27 28.83 5.79
N SER A 624 24.85 28.29 4.71
CA SER A 624 24.41 28.53 3.34
C SER A 624 22.97 28.06 3.11
N CYS A 625 22.60 26.90 3.66
CA CYS A 625 21.23 26.40 3.60
C CYS A 625 20.25 27.35 4.29
N SER A 626 20.62 27.89 5.46
CA SER A 626 19.78 28.86 6.18
C SER A 626 19.62 30.16 5.41
N ARG A 627 20.68 30.64 4.75
CA ARG A 627 20.63 31.84 3.91
C ARG A 627 19.70 31.63 2.71
N MET A 628 19.81 30.50 2.01
CA MET A 628 18.89 30.16 0.91
C MET A 628 17.44 30.06 1.38
N ILE A 629 17.18 29.43 2.53
CA ILE A 629 15.83 29.30 3.09
C ILE A 629 15.22 30.68 3.40
N ASN A 630 16.00 31.59 3.99
CA ASN A 630 15.55 32.94 4.27
C ASN A 630 15.32 33.73 2.97
N LEU A 631 16.23 33.65 2.00
CA LEU A 631 16.05 34.28 0.68
C LEU A 631 14.80 33.76 -0.04
N LEU A 632 14.56 32.45 0.00
CA LEU A 632 13.38 31.85 -0.62
C LEU A 632 12.08 32.33 0.05
N ARG A 633 12.08 32.52 1.37
CA ARG A 633 10.96 33.13 2.09
C ARG A 633 10.67 34.54 1.61
N ASP A 634 11.71 35.32 1.37
CA ASP A 634 11.56 36.74 1.04
C ASP A 634 11.20 36.93 -0.45
N ILE A 635 11.74 36.10 -1.34
CA ILE A 635 11.50 36.12 -2.80
C ILE A 635 10.13 35.52 -3.15
N ASP A 636 9.79 34.37 -2.56
CA ASP A 636 8.51 33.68 -2.82
C ASP A 636 7.95 33.09 -1.52
N PRO A 637 7.27 33.91 -0.69
CA PRO A 637 6.66 33.48 0.57
C PRO A 637 5.65 32.33 0.39
N TYR A 638 5.01 32.26 -0.79
CA TYR A 638 4.03 31.23 -1.10
C TYR A 638 4.72 29.88 -1.37
N LEU A 639 5.77 29.86 -2.19
CA LEU A 639 6.61 28.68 -2.38
C LEU A 639 7.27 28.26 -1.08
N TRP A 640 7.82 29.19 -0.30
CA TRP A 640 8.42 28.89 1.01
C TRP A 640 7.42 28.22 1.97
N SER A 641 6.19 28.73 2.03
CA SER A 641 5.10 28.13 2.83
C SER A 641 4.71 26.74 2.32
N MET A 642 4.59 26.57 0.99
CA MET A 642 4.31 25.27 0.36
C MET A 642 5.40 24.23 0.62
N LEU A 643 6.66 24.64 0.77
CA LEU A 643 7.78 23.76 1.09
C LEU A 643 7.85 23.41 2.58
N GLN A 644 7.00 23.98 3.45
CA GLN A 644 6.93 23.65 4.89
C GLN A 644 8.27 23.84 5.64
N ILE A 645 9.06 24.84 5.28
CA ILE A 645 10.36 25.12 5.92
C ILE A 645 10.13 25.90 7.23
N ASN A 646 10.61 25.41 8.38
CA ASN A 646 10.45 26.14 9.66
C ASN A 646 11.31 27.41 9.69
N SER A 647 10.80 28.48 10.31
CA SER A 647 11.57 29.71 10.50
C SER A 647 12.77 29.47 11.43
N VAL A 648 13.97 29.75 10.94
CA VAL A 648 15.15 29.90 11.79
C VAL A 648 15.18 31.35 12.25
N GLY A 649 14.99 31.59 13.54
CA GLY A 649 15.22 32.91 14.12
C GLY A 649 16.67 33.31 13.87
N VAL A 650 16.87 34.47 13.25
CA VAL A 650 18.21 35.05 13.08
C VAL A 650 18.70 35.47 14.46
N PRO A 651 19.88 35.04 14.94
CA PRO A 651 20.54 35.72 16.04
C PRO A 651 20.97 37.09 15.51
N THR A 652 20.37 38.15 16.05
CA THR A 652 20.80 39.54 15.83
C THR A 652 22.23 39.76 16.24
#